data_AF-A0A836IH84-F1
#
_entry.id   AF-A0A836IH84-F1
#
_cell.length_a   1.000
_cell.length_b   1.000
_cell.length_c   1.000
_cell.angle_alpha   90.00
_cell.angle_beta   90.00
_cell.angle_gamma   90.00
#
_symmetry.space_group_name_H-M   'P 1'
#
loop_
_entity.id
_entity.type
_entity.pdbx_description
1 polymer ?
#
loop_
_entity_poly.entity_id
_entity_poly.type
_entity_poly.pdbx_seq_one_letter_code
_entity_poly.pdbx_strand_id
1 'polypeptide(L)'
;MAGLYTVQPPRASAQPSLVPPTVFSSHLPGEQGKDSPEEPHLLPGLQIERRTFTPAELLARFGDTDIIYSFVNGSEANHHYRKEVRSACMDAILNAERITFHASTLAPNASYAFHALRCVPAALQGFIGPGTSSGYLVQRVKAAARTGAVNRDRETDELRHSLRSVEQHVPWHRGRVVMVSPGHHPTWVDGAKNFLAGMCGDARVQALRTSGTHLRVTTVHQDAVMPYGMRLTVDSHVIEQHLWRVRNVTPVHVYMNDDYFVNRDVAITDLFNEYGGTIVRTERGVIGAGAVADDGGTWAKGVLHTQQFNTHELDVLREDYLPDALVAMWEGLRRVHGRADAAALAPISVPPLNEAVDVAHHYEPEPLPNESLTPRRPRRYATHAPFVYCTNMFRFFETRYEREFAGTALRHRSRKARDLFIPFVYNAFIMARPWQASPKFLAYLLELHRSRREARIDAMPPTKIVLDNVDGCGPATVLSGATGSDCMFGKFMNDLALNEAVIERVRQANPLYFNINAGFNTAEAADQLRRFLHSKFPTPVYLEVSSAPAAGEGLADDAGVAGGRTRAAAGAEDGALRRLFGDLMALPVVGVVSYEEGVCPLVRSLALAFAGRHRGGVRVSVEQHGGATLREARAALRHRVVSAMPAPACRYSEQVSVGSAARGEGIADVARRAIGGAGAGAGVELPSTCGGGAGLRVRGFVVDARTPGAPVRSAAALRDALAVPAQTLSLEDFRAVAVGPSEGDVVLVVSRADADAKAVHWVNGASESDLLVTYPLPVEAYEDMSAEVRWSLP
;
A
#
# COMPACT_ATOMS: atom_id res chain seq x y z
N MET A 1 -53.71 -4.15 -46.07
CA MET A 1 -52.78 -4.76 -47.05
C MET A 1 -51.49 -5.09 -46.32
N ALA A 2 -51.11 -6.36 -46.39
CA ALA A 2 -50.01 -6.94 -45.66
C ALA A 2 -48.64 -6.42 -46.13
N GLY A 3 -47.72 -6.25 -45.19
CA GLY A 3 -46.29 -6.04 -45.43
C GLY A 3 -45.52 -6.62 -44.25
N LEU A 4 -44.92 -7.78 -44.47
CA LEU A 4 -44.21 -8.61 -43.51
C LEU A 4 -42.96 -7.90 -42.94
N TYR A 5 -42.89 -7.77 -41.61
CA TYR A 5 -41.62 -7.56 -40.90
C TYR A 5 -41.15 -8.90 -40.34
N THR A 6 -40.06 -9.41 -40.90
CA THR A 6 -39.31 -10.55 -40.38
C THR A 6 -38.61 -10.16 -39.08
N VAL A 7 -38.92 -10.89 -38.01
CA VAL A 7 -38.22 -10.83 -36.73
C VAL A 7 -36.83 -11.44 -36.92
N GLN A 8 -35.78 -10.61 -36.81
CA GLN A 8 -34.41 -11.12 -36.63
C GLN A 8 -34.24 -11.57 -35.17
N PRO A 9 -33.70 -12.79 -34.92
CA PRO A 9 -33.35 -13.21 -33.56
C PRO A 9 -32.20 -12.35 -33.01
N PRO A 10 -32.10 -12.18 -31.68
CA PRO A 10 -31.02 -11.42 -31.07
C PRO A 10 -29.68 -12.04 -31.45
N ARG A 11 -28.77 -11.19 -31.96
CA ARG A 11 -27.38 -11.57 -32.23
C ARG A 11 -26.78 -12.15 -30.96
N ALA A 12 -26.37 -13.43 -31.04
CA ALA A 12 -25.53 -14.07 -30.05
C ALA A 12 -24.34 -13.14 -29.75
N SER A 13 -24.17 -12.80 -28.47
CA SER A 13 -22.98 -12.12 -27.97
C SER A 13 -21.75 -12.93 -28.39
N ALA A 14 -20.88 -12.33 -29.20
CA ALA A 14 -19.62 -12.92 -29.58
C ALA A 14 -18.86 -13.32 -28.30
N GLN A 15 -18.60 -14.62 -28.16
CA GLN A 15 -17.69 -15.16 -27.17
C GLN A 15 -16.35 -14.40 -27.26
N PRO A 16 -15.73 -13.99 -26.14
CA PRO A 16 -14.35 -13.53 -26.20
C PRO A 16 -13.51 -14.71 -26.71
N SER A 17 -12.85 -14.48 -27.84
CA SER A 17 -11.97 -15.44 -28.48
C SER A 17 -10.91 -15.92 -27.48
N LEU A 18 -10.96 -17.21 -27.15
CA LEU A 18 -9.87 -17.95 -26.56
C LEU A 18 -8.65 -17.79 -27.48
N VAL A 19 -7.67 -16.99 -27.06
CA VAL A 19 -6.36 -16.98 -27.69
C VAL A 19 -5.73 -18.35 -27.42
N PRO A 20 -5.38 -19.14 -28.44
CA PRO A 20 -4.73 -20.42 -28.24
C PRO A 20 -3.30 -20.22 -27.66
N PRO A 21 -2.71 -21.21 -26.95
CA PRO A 21 -1.40 -21.09 -26.29
C PRO A 21 -0.19 -20.93 -27.23
N THR A 22 -0.40 -20.68 -28.51
CA THR A 22 0.62 -20.70 -29.54
C THR A 22 0.98 -19.28 -29.99
N VAL A 23 1.60 -18.51 -29.09
CA VAL A 23 2.47 -17.37 -29.43
C VAL A 23 3.78 -17.50 -28.63
N PHE A 24 4.36 -18.69 -28.66
CA PHE A 24 5.72 -18.95 -28.16
C PHE A 24 6.47 -19.70 -29.25
N SER A 25 6.97 -18.97 -30.25
CA SER A 25 7.94 -19.52 -31.19
C SER A 25 8.92 -18.44 -31.63
N SER A 26 10.14 -18.53 -31.12
CA SER A 26 11.30 -18.92 -31.92
C SER A 26 12.46 -19.21 -30.97
N HIS A 27 13.11 -20.35 -31.17
CA HIS A 27 14.33 -20.72 -30.48
C HIS A 27 15.42 -19.71 -30.83
N LEU A 28 15.70 -18.77 -29.93
CA LEU A 28 16.97 -18.05 -29.93
C LEU A 28 18.03 -18.95 -29.30
N PRO A 29 19.13 -19.27 -30.01
CA PRO A 29 20.25 -20.00 -29.43
C PRO A 29 20.99 -19.10 -28.44
N GLY A 30 21.10 -19.54 -27.18
CA GLY A 30 21.79 -18.83 -26.10
C GLY A 30 21.13 -19.10 -24.76
N GLU A 31 21.37 -20.28 -24.18
CA GLU A 31 20.80 -20.69 -22.88
C GLU A 31 21.34 -19.92 -21.67
N GLN A 32 22.29 -19.01 -21.83
CA GLN A 32 22.82 -18.18 -20.76
C GLN A 32 23.10 -16.78 -21.31
N GLY A 33 22.10 -15.89 -21.26
CA GLY A 33 22.41 -14.46 -21.31
C GLY A 33 23.38 -14.17 -20.17
N LYS A 34 24.39 -13.32 -20.36
CA LYS A 34 25.36 -12.99 -19.30
C LYS A 34 24.60 -12.58 -18.03
N ASP A 35 24.53 -13.49 -17.06
CA ASP A 35 23.90 -13.28 -15.75
C ASP A 35 24.70 -12.30 -14.89
N SER A 36 25.89 -11.93 -15.36
CA SER A 36 26.71 -10.90 -14.75
C SER A 36 26.16 -9.48 -15.04
N PRO A 37 26.09 -8.61 -14.02
CA PRO A 37 25.83 -7.18 -14.21
C PRO A 37 26.73 -6.55 -15.27
N GLU A 38 26.27 -5.48 -15.91
CA GLU A 38 27.12 -4.60 -16.71
C GLU A 38 28.16 -3.94 -15.81
N GLU A 39 29.43 -4.10 -16.18
CA GLU A 39 30.53 -3.42 -15.52
C GLU A 39 30.54 -1.95 -15.98
N PRO A 40 30.65 -0.96 -15.06
CA PRO A 40 30.65 0.45 -15.42
C PRO A 40 32.01 0.92 -15.95
N HIS A 41 32.77 0.06 -16.61
CA HIS A 41 34.12 0.32 -17.08
C HIS A 41 34.24 1.52 -18.06
N LEU A 42 33.12 2.01 -18.62
CA LEU A 42 33.06 3.22 -19.42
C LEU A 42 32.82 4.50 -18.58
N LEU A 43 32.57 4.38 -17.28
CA LEU A 43 32.31 5.47 -16.33
C LEU A 43 33.59 5.82 -15.55
N PRO A 44 34.24 6.96 -15.85
CA PRO A 44 35.53 7.32 -15.25
C PRO A 44 35.42 7.55 -13.74
N GLY A 45 36.35 6.96 -12.97
CA GLY A 45 36.43 7.13 -11.52
C GLY A 45 35.37 6.38 -10.70
N LEU A 46 34.43 5.68 -11.34
CA LEU A 46 33.42 4.87 -10.66
C LEU A 46 33.97 3.47 -10.37
N GLN A 47 33.93 3.08 -9.09
CA GLN A 47 34.38 1.76 -8.62
C GLN A 47 33.23 1.02 -7.96
N ILE A 48 33.06 -0.24 -8.33
CA ILE A 48 32.03 -1.13 -7.78
C ILE A 48 32.70 -2.18 -6.91
N GLU A 49 32.20 -2.32 -5.69
CA GLU A 49 32.62 -3.38 -4.78
C GLU A 49 31.48 -4.33 -4.44
N ARG A 50 31.84 -5.59 -4.28
CA ARG A 50 30.95 -6.71 -3.96
C ARG A 50 31.62 -7.55 -2.90
N ARG A 51 30.82 -8.13 -2.01
CA ARG A 51 31.26 -9.17 -1.08
C ARG A 51 30.26 -10.31 -1.12
N THR A 52 30.74 -11.49 -0.79
CA THR A 52 29.88 -12.65 -0.57
C THR A 52 29.52 -12.80 0.90
N PHE A 53 28.42 -13.49 1.15
CA PHE A 53 27.84 -13.78 2.44
C PHE A 53 27.56 -15.28 2.54
N THR A 54 27.80 -15.84 3.71
CA THR A 54 27.31 -17.15 4.08
C THR A 54 25.79 -17.12 4.32
N PRO A 55 25.08 -18.26 4.24
CA PRO A 55 23.65 -18.31 4.56
C PRO A 55 23.31 -17.78 5.97
N ALA A 56 24.20 -17.98 6.95
CA ALA A 56 24.00 -17.47 8.31
C ALA A 56 24.10 -15.94 8.37
N GLU A 57 25.03 -15.34 7.63
CA GLU A 57 25.14 -13.88 7.51
C GLU A 57 23.95 -13.28 6.75
N LEU A 58 23.47 -13.95 5.70
CA LEU A 58 22.25 -13.55 5.01
C LEU A 58 21.05 -13.56 5.95
N LEU A 59 20.89 -14.62 6.74
CA LEU A 59 19.80 -14.71 7.72
C LEU A 59 19.90 -13.64 8.80
N ALA A 60 21.10 -13.39 9.34
CA ALA A 60 21.31 -12.34 10.33
C ALA A 60 21.02 -10.93 9.76
N ARG A 61 21.20 -10.74 8.46
CA ARG A 61 21.04 -9.44 7.79
C ARG A 61 19.63 -9.19 7.26
N PHE A 62 18.97 -10.23 6.78
CA PHE A 62 17.70 -10.15 6.04
C PHE A 62 16.57 -10.97 6.67
N GLY A 63 16.80 -11.60 7.83
CA GLY A 63 15.76 -12.32 8.59
C GLY A 63 14.57 -11.46 9.00
N ASP A 64 14.81 -10.15 9.14
CA ASP A 64 13.82 -9.15 9.55
C ASP A 64 13.26 -8.35 8.36
N THR A 65 13.52 -8.78 7.11
CA THR A 65 13.02 -8.11 5.90
C THR A 65 11.50 -7.98 5.91
N ASP A 66 10.95 -6.79 5.62
CA ASP A 66 9.50 -6.61 5.56
C ASP A 66 8.84 -7.47 4.47
N ILE A 67 7.70 -8.09 4.81
CA ILE A 67 6.77 -8.68 3.85
C ILE A 67 5.61 -7.70 3.68
N ILE A 68 5.47 -7.17 2.46
CA ILE A 68 4.44 -6.19 2.09
C ILE A 68 3.43 -6.86 1.17
N TYR A 69 2.19 -6.93 1.62
CA TYR A 69 1.05 -7.38 0.84
C TYR A 69 0.34 -6.22 0.17
N SER A 70 -0.06 -6.39 -1.09
CA SER A 70 -1.22 -5.67 -1.62
C SER A 70 -2.48 -6.47 -1.31
N PHE A 71 -3.41 -5.88 -0.58
CA PHE A 71 -4.70 -6.49 -0.28
C PHE A 71 -5.82 -5.68 -0.93
N VAL A 72 -6.18 -6.07 -2.15
CA VAL A 72 -7.08 -5.31 -3.01
C VAL A 72 -8.47 -5.94 -3.12
N ASN A 73 -8.61 -7.23 -2.82
CA ASN A 73 -9.90 -7.91 -2.81
C ASN A 73 -10.58 -7.70 -1.45
N GLY A 74 -11.80 -7.18 -1.45
CA GLY A 74 -12.50 -6.90 -0.20
C GLY A 74 -13.97 -6.60 -0.42
N SER A 75 -14.80 -7.01 0.54
CA SER A 75 -16.24 -6.73 0.58
C SER A 75 -16.61 -5.60 1.55
N GLU A 76 -15.60 -4.89 2.06
CA GLU A 76 -15.80 -3.74 2.94
C GLU A 76 -16.46 -2.58 2.17
N ALA A 77 -17.34 -1.85 2.86
CA ALA A 77 -18.22 -0.87 2.23
C ALA A 77 -17.49 0.33 1.62
N ASN A 78 -16.49 0.92 2.30
CA ASN A 78 -15.69 2.01 1.75
C ASN A 78 -14.92 1.56 0.52
N HIS A 79 -14.26 0.41 0.57
CA HIS A 79 -13.55 -0.12 -0.58
C HIS A 79 -14.49 -0.35 -1.78
N HIS A 80 -15.62 -1.01 -1.54
CA HIS A 80 -16.63 -1.23 -2.58
C HIS A 80 -17.16 0.08 -3.16
N TYR A 81 -17.47 1.06 -2.31
CA TYR A 81 -17.92 2.38 -2.75
C TYR A 81 -16.90 3.09 -3.64
N ARG A 82 -15.62 3.11 -3.22
CA ARG A 82 -14.51 3.69 -4.00
C ARG A 82 -14.40 3.02 -5.37
N LYS A 83 -14.53 1.69 -5.41
CA LYS A 83 -14.49 0.92 -6.67
C LYS A 83 -15.66 1.23 -7.59
N GLU A 84 -16.89 1.27 -7.06
CA GLU A 84 -18.09 1.59 -7.84
C GLU A 84 -18.04 3.02 -8.39
N VAL A 85 -17.65 3.99 -7.56
CA VAL A 85 -17.44 5.37 -8.00
C VAL A 85 -16.33 5.43 -9.03
N ARG A 86 -15.19 4.78 -8.81
CA ARG A 86 -14.12 4.70 -9.83
C ARG A 86 -14.66 4.15 -11.15
N SER A 87 -15.40 3.05 -11.12
CA SER A 87 -15.92 2.42 -12.33
C SER A 87 -16.94 3.29 -13.06
N ALA A 88 -17.77 4.04 -12.34
CA ALA A 88 -18.85 4.83 -12.92
C ALA A 88 -18.48 6.28 -13.23
N CYS A 89 -17.49 6.84 -12.55
CA CYS A 89 -17.21 8.27 -12.52
C CYS A 89 -15.81 8.67 -12.95
N MET A 90 -14.87 7.74 -13.19
CA MET A 90 -13.45 8.11 -13.35
C MET A 90 -13.20 9.17 -14.44
N ASP A 91 -13.83 9.06 -15.61
CA ASP A 91 -13.63 10.07 -16.67
C ASP A 91 -14.11 11.46 -16.25
N ALA A 92 -15.25 11.52 -15.54
CA ALA A 92 -15.78 12.77 -15.02
C ALA A 92 -14.90 13.34 -13.90
N ILE A 93 -14.39 12.48 -13.02
CA ILE A 93 -13.43 12.82 -11.95
C ILE A 93 -12.15 13.39 -12.56
N LEU A 94 -11.49 12.67 -13.46
CA LEU A 94 -10.24 13.12 -14.10
C LEU A 94 -10.44 14.43 -14.87
N ASN A 95 -11.56 14.60 -15.56
CA ASN A 95 -11.85 15.86 -16.24
C ASN A 95 -12.05 17.01 -15.25
N ALA A 96 -12.75 16.78 -14.14
CA ALA A 96 -12.94 17.79 -13.11
C ALA A 96 -11.61 18.14 -12.42
N GLU A 97 -10.81 17.15 -12.02
CA GLU A 97 -9.46 17.33 -11.45
C GLU A 97 -8.58 18.17 -12.39
N ARG A 98 -8.55 17.83 -13.69
CA ARG A 98 -7.80 18.57 -14.72
C ARG A 98 -8.27 20.02 -14.87
N ILE A 99 -9.58 20.25 -14.96
CA ILE A 99 -10.14 21.61 -15.07
C ILE A 99 -9.76 22.43 -13.83
N THR A 100 -9.90 21.84 -12.64
CA THR A 100 -9.60 22.50 -11.37
C THR A 100 -8.11 22.80 -11.25
N PHE A 101 -7.22 21.91 -11.68
CA PHE A 101 -5.78 22.16 -11.69
C PHE A 101 -5.42 23.36 -12.57
N HIS A 102 -5.97 23.45 -13.79
CA HIS A 102 -5.59 24.46 -14.79
C HIS A 102 -6.40 25.76 -14.78
N ALA A 103 -7.54 25.86 -14.10
CA ALA A 103 -8.34 27.09 -14.12
C ALA A 103 -7.52 28.34 -13.70
N SER A 104 -7.91 29.55 -14.09
CA SER A 104 -7.26 30.77 -13.57
C SER A 104 -7.76 31.07 -12.16
N THR A 105 -6.92 31.62 -11.27
CA THR A 105 -7.33 32.05 -9.92
C THR A 105 -8.38 33.17 -9.93
N LEU A 106 -8.66 33.75 -11.10
CA LEU A 106 -9.69 34.77 -11.32
C LEU A 106 -11.02 34.18 -11.80
N ALA A 107 -11.10 32.86 -12.02
CA ALA A 107 -12.31 32.17 -12.43
C ALA A 107 -12.91 31.39 -11.23
N PRO A 108 -13.88 31.97 -10.49
CA PRO A 108 -14.53 31.30 -9.35
C PRO A 108 -15.33 30.05 -9.75
N ASN A 109 -15.43 29.77 -11.06
CA ASN A 109 -16.21 28.65 -11.58
C ASN A 109 -15.52 27.28 -11.48
N ALA A 110 -14.27 27.19 -11.00
CA ALA A 110 -13.57 25.91 -10.88
C ALA A 110 -14.24 24.95 -9.88
N SER A 111 -14.78 25.46 -8.77
CA SER A 111 -15.58 24.64 -7.83
C SER A 111 -16.84 24.05 -8.48
N TYR A 112 -17.39 24.67 -9.53
CA TYR A 112 -18.53 24.10 -10.27
C TYR A 112 -18.20 22.79 -10.97
N ALA A 113 -16.93 22.51 -11.31
CA ALA A 113 -16.56 21.25 -11.95
C ALA A 113 -16.92 20.04 -11.07
N PHE A 114 -16.74 20.18 -9.75
CA PHE A 114 -17.10 19.14 -8.80
C PHE A 114 -18.59 19.15 -8.44
N HIS A 115 -19.24 20.32 -8.39
CA HIS A 115 -20.71 20.40 -8.28
C HIS A 115 -21.46 19.77 -9.47
N ALA A 116 -20.82 19.76 -10.64
CA ALA A 116 -21.36 19.19 -11.87
C ALA A 116 -21.04 17.69 -12.04
N LEU A 117 -20.41 17.03 -11.05
CA LEU A 117 -20.27 15.57 -11.04
C LEU A 117 -21.68 14.94 -10.92
N ARG A 118 -22.31 14.72 -12.07
CA ARG A 118 -23.63 14.07 -12.20
C ARG A 118 -23.55 12.56 -12.29
N CYS A 119 -22.34 12.00 -12.27
CA CYS A 119 -22.15 10.56 -12.33
C CYS A 119 -22.47 9.98 -10.95
N VAL A 120 -23.25 8.91 -10.95
CA VAL A 120 -23.60 8.13 -9.77
C VAL A 120 -23.49 6.67 -10.18
N PRO A 121 -22.85 5.79 -9.37
CA PRO A 121 -22.84 4.36 -9.66
C PRO A 121 -24.26 3.80 -9.85
N ALA A 122 -24.46 2.88 -10.79
CA ALA A 122 -25.78 2.34 -11.09
C ALA A 122 -26.48 1.75 -9.86
N ALA A 123 -25.72 1.07 -8.99
CA ALA A 123 -26.21 0.55 -7.71
C ALA A 123 -26.74 1.63 -6.75
N LEU A 124 -26.41 2.90 -7.00
CA LEU A 124 -26.75 4.06 -6.19
C LEU A 124 -27.71 5.05 -6.90
N GLN A 125 -28.05 4.84 -8.19
CA GLN A 125 -28.78 5.79 -9.04
C GLN A 125 -30.26 6.07 -8.67
N GLY A 126 -30.79 5.49 -7.59
CA GLY A 126 -32.10 5.82 -7.02
C GLY A 126 -32.07 6.18 -5.53
N PHE A 127 -30.87 6.22 -4.93
CA PHE A 127 -30.67 6.35 -3.49
C PHE A 127 -29.85 7.60 -3.14
N ILE A 128 -29.56 8.43 -4.13
CA ILE A 128 -28.92 9.73 -3.96
C ILE A 128 -29.97 10.77 -4.37
N GLY A 129 -30.89 11.04 -3.45
CA GLY A 129 -31.98 12.00 -3.65
C GLY A 129 -32.34 12.73 -2.35
N PRO A 130 -33.08 13.84 -2.44
CA PRO A 130 -33.56 14.58 -1.26
C PRO A 130 -34.27 13.63 -0.29
N GLY A 131 -33.96 13.76 1.01
CA GLY A 131 -34.53 12.92 2.08
C GLY A 131 -33.84 11.57 2.29
N THR A 132 -32.79 11.22 1.55
CA THR A 132 -32.01 10.00 1.82
C THR A 132 -31.21 10.17 3.12
N SER A 133 -31.40 9.28 4.10
CA SER A 133 -30.60 9.30 5.32
C SER A 133 -29.22 8.64 5.16
N SER A 134 -28.26 9.05 5.97
CA SER A 134 -26.89 8.50 5.99
C SER A 134 -26.88 7.00 6.28
N GLY A 135 -27.72 6.54 7.20
CA GLY A 135 -27.87 5.12 7.52
C GLY A 135 -28.41 4.31 6.36
N TYR A 136 -29.38 4.85 5.61
CA TYR A 136 -29.90 4.18 4.43
C TYR A 136 -28.83 4.06 3.34
N LEU A 137 -28.05 5.12 3.07
CA LEU A 137 -26.92 5.08 2.14
C LEU A 137 -25.90 3.99 2.55
N VAL A 138 -25.44 3.99 3.81
CA VAL A 138 -24.47 3.02 4.32
C VAL A 138 -25.01 1.59 4.20
N GLN A 139 -26.28 1.35 4.57
CA GLN A 139 -26.92 0.05 4.45
C GLN A 139 -26.97 -0.44 2.99
N ARG A 140 -27.29 0.45 2.04
CA ARG A 140 -27.33 0.11 0.61
C ARG A 140 -25.96 -0.23 0.07
N VAL A 141 -24.93 0.55 0.43
CA VAL A 141 -23.55 0.26 0.03
C VAL A 141 -23.08 -1.08 0.63
N LYS A 142 -23.36 -1.34 1.91
CA LYS A 142 -23.07 -2.64 2.55
C LYS A 142 -23.78 -3.80 1.85
N ALA A 143 -25.05 -3.62 1.48
CA ALA A 143 -25.80 -4.63 0.74
C ALA A 143 -25.21 -4.88 -0.65
N ALA A 144 -24.88 -3.81 -1.38
CA ALA A 144 -24.22 -3.87 -2.69
C ALA A 144 -22.86 -4.58 -2.60
N ALA A 145 -22.06 -4.27 -1.56
CA ALA A 145 -20.78 -4.91 -1.32
C ALA A 145 -20.92 -6.42 -1.06
N ARG A 146 -21.95 -6.84 -0.30
CA ARG A 146 -22.27 -8.26 -0.09
C ARG A 146 -22.75 -8.96 -1.35
N THR A 147 -23.51 -8.31 -2.23
CA THR A 147 -23.94 -8.91 -3.50
C THR A 147 -22.84 -8.90 -4.56
N GLY A 148 -21.99 -7.86 -4.57
CA GLY A 148 -20.77 -7.80 -5.36
C GLY A 148 -19.76 -8.86 -4.92
N ALA A 149 -19.85 -9.32 -3.66
CA ALA A 149 -19.10 -10.46 -3.15
C ALA A 149 -19.48 -11.80 -3.80
N VAL A 150 -20.48 -11.89 -4.70
CA VAL A 150 -20.69 -13.10 -5.52
C VAL A 150 -19.78 -13.09 -6.78
N ASN A 151 -19.07 -11.98 -7.07
CA ASN A 151 -18.18 -11.82 -8.23
C ASN A 151 -16.68 -11.99 -7.89
N ARG A 152 -15.83 -11.95 -8.93
CA ARG A 152 -14.36 -12.09 -8.94
C ARG A 152 -13.58 -11.40 -7.81
N ASP A 153 -14.10 -10.30 -7.25
CA ASP A 153 -13.36 -9.46 -6.30
C ASP A 153 -13.72 -9.76 -4.82
N ARG A 154 -14.17 -11.01 -4.56
CA ARG A 154 -14.48 -11.51 -3.21
C ARG A 154 -13.22 -12.00 -2.51
N GLU A 155 -13.02 -11.61 -1.25
CA GLU A 155 -12.12 -12.29 -0.34
C GLU A 155 -12.60 -13.75 -0.11
N THR A 156 -11.87 -14.72 -0.63
CA THR A 156 -12.10 -16.17 -0.50
C THR A 156 -11.06 -16.78 0.44
N ASP A 157 -10.71 -16.04 1.49
CA ASP A 157 -9.66 -16.40 2.46
C ASP A 157 -8.26 -16.61 1.82
N GLU A 158 -7.99 -16.13 0.61
CA GLU A 158 -6.67 -16.28 -0.03
C GLU A 158 -5.58 -15.64 0.82
N LEU A 159 -5.76 -14.37 1.22
CA LEU A 159 -4.80 -13.66 2.08
C LEU A 159 -4.55 -14.39 3.41
N ARG A 160 -5.63 -14.92 4.02
CA ARG A 160 -5.54 -15.68 5.27
C ARG A 160 -4.64 -16.89 5.09
N HIS A 161 -4.86 -17.69 4.04
CA HIS A 161 -4.08 -18.89 3.78
C HIS A 161 -2.69 -18.57 3.22
N SER A 162 -2.51 -17.45 2.54
CA SER A 162 -1.20 -16.92 2.15
C SER A 162 -0.36 -16.66 3.39
N LEU A 163 -0.90 -15.96 4.40
CA LEU A 163 -0.16 -15.71 5.65
C LEU A 163 0.11 -17.00 6.43
N ARG A 164 -0.85 -17.93 6.51
CA ARG A 164 -0.61 -19.27 7.08
C ARG A 164 0.55 -19.98 6.39
N SER A 165 0.59 -19.92 5.06
CA SER A 165 1.65 -20.53 4.27
C SER A 165 3.03 -19.94 4.58
N VAL A 166 3.10 -18.62 4.81
CA VAL A 166 4.33 -17.93 5.23
C VAL A 166 4.77 -18.41 6.62
N GLU A 167 3.90 -18.42 7.63
CA GLU A 167 4.30 -18.88 8.98
C GLU A 167 4.67 -20.37 9.00
N GLN A 168 4.00 -21.18 8.18
CA GLN A 168 4.26 -22.62 8.10
C GLN A 168 5.61 -22.93 7.43
N HIS A 169 6.00 -22.17 6.42
CA HIS A 169 7.13 -22.51 5.55
C HIS A 169 8.28 -21.49 5.55
N VAL A 170 8.16 -20.40 6.31
CA VAL A 170 9.21 -19.40 6.49
C VAL A 170 9.45 -19.16 8.00
N PRO A 171 9.69 -20.21 8.81
CA PRO A 171 9.72 -20.12 10.28
C PRO A 171 10.90 -19.31 10.82
N TRP A 172 11.86 -18.92 9.98
CA TRP A 172 13.00 -18.06 10.32
C TRP A 172 12.72 -16.57 10.18
N HIS A 173 11.65 -16.18 9.48
CA HIS A 173 11.32 -14.77 9.25
C HIS A 173 10.85 -14.09 10.55
N ARG A 174 11.32 -12.88 10.82
CA ARG A 174 10.98 -12.11 12.04
C ARG A 174 10.55 -10.67 11.72
N GLY A 175 10.56 -10.29 10.45
CA GLY A 175 10.20 -8.96 9.96
C GLY A 175 8.71 -8.65 10.09
N ARG A 176 8.33 -7.44 9.69
CA ARG A 176 6.93 -7.01 9.75
C ARG A 176 6.14 -7.60 8.59
N VAL A 177 4.87 -7.89 8.87
CA VAL A 177 3.86 -8.12 7.82
C VAL A 177 2.99 -6.87 7.71
N VAL A 178 3.09 -6.20 6.56
CA VAL A 178 2.35 -4.98 6.26
C VAL A 178 1.38 -5.25 5.12
N MET A 179 0.12 -4.90 5.28
CA MET A 179 -0.92 -5.05 4.26
C MET A 179 -1.33 -3.66 3.79
N VAL A 180 -0.99 -3.30 2.55
CA VAL A 180 -1.48 -2.09 1.91
C VAL A 180 -2.84 -2.38 1.31
N SER A 181 -3.89 -1.77 1.86
CA SER A 181 -5.27 -1.99 1.43
C SER A 181 -5.99 -0.66 1.16
N PRO A 182 -6.99 -0.62 0.28
CA PRO A 182 -7.83 0.55 0.02
C PRO A 182 -8.86 0.82 1.12
N GLY A 183 -8.45 0.70 2.39
CA GLY A 183 -9.22 1.15 3.57
C GLY A 183 -9.96 0.07 4.35
N HIS A 184 -9.63 -1.19 4.11
CA HIS A 184 -10.26 -2.32 4.80
C HIS A 184 -9.23 -3.19 5.54
N HIS A 185 -9.64 -3.72 6.69
CA HIS A 185 -8.84 -4.62 7.51
C HIS A 185 -9.39 -6.05 7.37
N PRO A 186 -8.55 -7.10 7.27
CA PRO A 186 -9.04 -8.47 7.09
C PRO A 186 -9.92 -8.90 8.26
N THR A 187 -11.07 -9.51 7.95
CA THR A 187 -12.09 -9.80 8.97
C THR A 187 -11.73 -10.97 9.89
N TRP A 188 -10.83 -11.84 9.45
CA TRP A 188 -10.35 -13.00 10.21
C TRP A 188 -9.27 -12.66 11.24
N VAL A 189 -8.74 -11.42 11.25
CA VAL A 189 -7.77 -10.96 12.25
C VAL A 189 -8.49 -10.61 13.55
N ASP A 190 -8.07 -11.23 14.65
CA ASP A 190 -8.56 -10.96 16.01
C ASP A 190 -7.99 -9.62 16.50
N GLY A 191 -8.88 -8.64 16.65
CA GLY A 191 -8.51 -7.29 17.06
C GLY A 191 -7.85 -7.22 18.43
N ALA A 192 -8.21 -8.09 19.38
CA ALA A 192 -7.60 -8.08 20.71
C ALA A 192 -6.16 -8.57 20.64
N LYS A 193 -5.93 -9.69 19.93
CA LYS A 193 -4.57 -10.23 19.73
C LYS A 193 -3.71 -9.24 18.95
N ASN A 194 -4.18 -8.73 17.82
CA ASN A 194 -3.41 -7.82 16.97
C ASN A 194 -3.10 -6.48 17.66
N PHE A 195 -3.99 -5.99 18.52
CA PHE A 195 -3.78 -4.73 19.26
C PHE A 195 -2.84 -4.92 20.46
N LEU A 196 -2.94 -6.05 21.18
CA LEU A 196 -2.27 -6.24 22.47
C LEU A 196 -0.99 -7.08 22.42
N ALA A 197 -0.90 -8.11 21.56
CA ALA A 197 0.14 -9.14 21.66
C ALA A 197 1.59 -8.62 21.48
N GLY A 198 1.75 -7.48 20.80
CA GLY A 198 3.02 -6.77 20.68
C GLY A 198 3.57 -6.24 22.02
N MET A 199 2.71 -6.01 23.02
CA MET A 199 3.09 -5.49 24.34
C MET A 199 2.64 -6.36 25.51
N CYS A 200 1.50 -7.03 25.36
CA CYS A 200 0.84 -7.80 26.40
C CYS A 200 0.80 -9.28 26.05
N GLY A 201 1.05 -10.12 27.04
CA GLY A 201 0.92 -11.57 26.91
C GLY A 201 1.77 -12.27 27.95
N ASP A 202 1.39 -13.48 28.32
CA ASP A 202 2.18 -14.26 29.26
C ASP A 202 3.44 -14.85 28.59
N ALA A 203 4.21 -15.66 29.33
CA ALA A 203 5.42 -16.29 28.82
C ALA A 203 5.21 -17.09 27.53
N ARG A 204 4.00 -17.63 27.27
CA ARG A 204 3.66 -18.35 26.04
C ARG A 204 3.61 -17.41 24.84
N VAL A 205 2.90 -16.28 24.94
CA VAL A 205 2.86 -15.27 23.88
C VAL A 205 4.24 -14.68 23.63
N GLN A 206 5.02 -14.46 24.69
CA GLN A 206 6.41 -14.02 24.55
C GLN A 206 7.28 -15.05 23.81
N ALA A 207 7.08 -16.35 24.05
CA ALA A 207 7.82 -17.40 23.36
C ALA A 207 7.55 -17.42 21.84
N LEU A 208 6.34 -17.07 21.39
CA LEU A 208 5.97 -17.02 19.97
C LEU A 208 6.83 -16.03 19.16
N ARG A 209 7.39 -15.00 19.80
CA ARG A 209 8.28 -14.02 19.15
C ARG A 209 9.53 -14.65 18.56
N THR A 210 9.90 -15.84 19.03
CA THR A 210 11.14 -16.52 18.63
C THR A 210 10.95 -17.51 17.48
N SER A 211 9.71 -17.74 16.99
CA SER A 211 9.37 -18.91 16.16
C SER A 211 8.69 -18.61 14.81
N GLY A 212 8.90 -17.45 14.19
CA GLY A 212 8.31 -17.13 12.88
C GLY A 212 6.81 -16.84 12.92
N THR A 213 6.24 -16.77 14.12
CA THR A 213 4.87 -16.38 14.39
C THR A 213 4.78 -14.86 14.47
N HIS A 214 3.89 -14.26 13.68
CA HIS A 214 3.65 -12.83 13.68
C HIS A 214 2.58 -12.49 14.71
N LEU A 215 2.95 -11.68 15.71
CA LEU A 215 2.04 -11.17 16.72
C LEU A 215 1.34 -9.88 16.29
N ARG A 216 1.66 -9.38 15.09
CA ARG A 216 1.08 -8.18 14.51
C ARG A 216 1.06 -8.27 12.99
N VAL A 217 -0.06 -7.88 12.44
CA VAL A 217 -0.23 -7.53 11.02
C VAL A 217 -0.69 -6.08 10.98
N THR A 218 0.02 -5.25 10.21
CA THR A 218 -0.30 -3.82 10.09
C THR A 218 -1.03 -3.57 8.78
N THR A 219 -2.30 -3.19 8.85
CA THR A 219 -3.02 -2.72 7.67
C THR A 219 -2.76 -1.23 7.48
N VAL A 220 -2.20 -0.85 6.34
CA VAL A 220 -1.95 0.53 5.93
C VAL A 220 -2.93 0.89 4.83
N HIS A 221 -3.59 2.05 4.95
CA HIS A 221 -4.43 2.57 3.90
C HIS A 221 -3.58 2.95 2.68
N GLN A 222 -3.96 2.47 1.49
CA GLN A 222 -3.26 2.71 0.23
C GLN A 222 -2.93 4.19 0.01
N ASP A 223 -3.89 5.10 0.24
CA ASP A 223 -3.68 6.55 0.09
C ASP A 223 -2.57 7.16 0.97
N ALA A 224 -2.08 6.45 2.00
CA ALA A 224 -0.94 6.87 2.80
C ALA A 224 0.41 6.73 2.05
N VAL A 225 0.47 5.86 1.05
CA VAL A 225 1.66 5.66 0.20
C VAL A 225 1.47 6.24 -1.21
N MET A 226 0.26 6.67 -1.57
CA MET A 226 -0.04 7.26 -2.89
C MET A 226 0.10 8.78 -2.90
N PRO A 227 0.46 9.38 -4.06
CA PRO A 227 0.55 10.83 -4.20
C PRO A 227 -0.78 11.55 -3.94
N TYR A 228 -0.72 12.69 -3.25
CA TYR A 228 -1.80 13.67 -3.21
C TYR A 228 -2.26 14.05 -4.63
N GLY A 229 -3.57 14.18 -4.85
CA GLY A 229 -4.11 14.44 -6.19
C GLY A 229 -4.20 13.21 -7.10
N MET A 230 -3.60 12.07 -6.72
CA MET A 230 -3.57 10.85 -7.55
C MET A 230 -4.14 9.61 -6.85
N ARG A 231 -5.00 9.82 -5.85
CA ARG A 231 -5.71 8.76 -5.13
C ARG A 231 -6.80 8.14 -6.00
N LEU A 232 -7.47 7.10 -5.48
CA LEU A 232 -8.48 6.29 -6.19
C LEU A 232 -7.95 5.46 -7.37
N THR A 233 -6.65 5.15 -7.38
CA THR A 233 -6.11 4.19 -8.35
C THR A 233 -6.36 2.75 -7.92
N VAL A 234 -6.66 1.89 -8.90
CA VAL A 234 -6.59 0.42 -8.77
C VAL A 234 -5.54 -0.18 -9.70
N ASP A 235 -4.70 0.67 -10.28
CA ASP A 235 -3.61 0.19 -11.12
C ASP A 235 -2.55 -0.46 -10.25
N SER A 236 -2.44 -1.78 -10.33
CA SER A 236 -1.46 -2.57 -9.59
C SER A 236 -0.03 -2.06 -9.82
N HIS A 237 0.29 -1.60 -11.04
CA HIS A 237 1.65 -1.15 -11.34
C HIS A 237 1.95 0.20 -10.69
N VAL A 238 0.98 1.12 -10.64
CA VAL A 238 1.16 2.40 -9.92
C VAL A 238 1.19 2.18 -8.41
N ILE A 239 0.38 1.26 -7.88
CA ILE A 239 0.42 0.92 -6.45
C ILE A 239 1.80 0.34 -6.10
N GLU A 240 2.29 -0.62 -6.89
CA GLU A 240 3.58 -1.28 -6.69
C GLU A 240 4.77 -0.30 -6.79
N GLN A 241 4.68 0.74 -7.63
CA GLN A 241 5.67 1.84 -7.70
C GLN A 241 5.91 2.52 -6.35
N HIS A 242 4.92 2.51 -5.46
CA HIS A 242 4.95 3.27 -4.21
C HIS A 242 5.00 2.40 -2.95
N LEU A 243 4.99 1.07 -3.06
CA LEU A 243 5.05 0.18 -1.87
C LEU A 243 6.33 0.36 -1.05
N TRP A 244 7.45 0.74 -1.70
CA TRP A 244 8.69 1.10 -1.01
C TRP A 244 8.55 2.33 -0.10
N ARG A 245 7.45 3.10 -0.21
CA ARG A 245 7.14 4.24 0.68
C ARG A 245 6.47 3.83 1.98
N VAL A 246 6.24 2.53 2.21
CA VAL A 246 5.95 2.01 3.55
C VAL A 246 7.03 2.51 4.51
N ARG A 247 6.59 3.14 5.61
CA ARG A 247 7.48 3.82 6.56
C ARG A 247 8.44 2.81 7.17
N ASN A 248 9.70 3.23 7.25
CA ASN A 248 10.83 2.42 7.71
C ASN A 248 10.94 1.06 6.98
N VAL A 249 10.61 1.01 5.67
CA VAL A 249 10.82 -0.21 4.88
C VAL A 249 12.28 -0.65 4.92
N THR A 250 12.49 -1.95 5.02
CA THR A 250 13.83 -2.55 5.00
C THR A 250 14.58 -2.30 3.67
N PRO A 251 15.93 -2.39 3.65
CA PRO A 251 16.72 -2.16 2.43
C PRO A 251 16.33 -3.07 1.25
N VAL A 252 15.80 -4.25 1.57
CA VAL A 252 15.08 -5.14 0.66
C VAL A 252 13.74 -5.50 1.31
N HIS A 253 12.66 -5.58 0.54
CA HIS A 253 11.35 -6.06 0.99
C HIS A 253 10.82 -7.18 0.08
N VAL A 254 10.02 -8.08 0.63
CA VAL A 254 9.29 -9.09 -0.14
C VAL A 254 7.89 -8.55 -0.43
N TYR A 255 7.55 -8.40 -1.71
CA TYR A 255 6.21 -8.04 -2.15
C TYR A 255 5.40 -9.31 -2.46
N MET A 256 4.21 -9.39 -1.88
CA MET A 256 3.23 -10.44 -2.14
C MET A 256 1.90 -9.84 -2.56
N ASN A 257 1.26 -10.42 -3.57
CA ASN A 257 -0.18 -10.25 -3.72
C ASN A 257 -0.93 -11.22 -2.78
N ASP A 258 -2.21 -10.98 -2.54
CA ASP A 258 -3.05 -11.77 -1.64
C ASP A 258 -3.25 -13.25 -2.06
N ASP A 259 -2.89 -13.58 -3.30
CA ASP A 259 -3.05 -14.88 -3.92
C ASP A 259 -1.72 -15.63 -4.15
N TYR A 260 -0.63 -15.22 -3.48
CA TYR A 260 0.65 -15.93 -3.49
C TYR A 260 0.78 -16.86 -2.28
N PHE A 261 1.25 -18.09 -2.50
CA PHE A 261 1.37 -19.10 -1.45
C PHE A 261 2.77 -19.72 -1.41
N VAL A 262 3.31 -19.87 -0.21
CA VAL A 262 4.54 -20.60 0.07
C VAL A 262 4.19 -22.06 0.29
N ASN A 263 4.66 -22.95 -0.57
CA ASN A 263 4.20 -24.34 -0.58
C ASN A 263 5.13 -25.31 0.17
N ARG A 264 6.39 -24.94 0.28
CA ARG A 264 7.45 -25.70 0.94
C ARG A 264 8.37 -24.76 1.68
N ASP A 265 9.14 -25.33 2.61
CA ASP A 265 10.07 -24.56 3.42
C ASP A 265 11.05 -23.76 2.54
N VAL A 266 11.04 -22.46 2.75
CA VAL A 266 11.88 -21.49 2.06
C VAL A 266 13.09 -21.23 2.93
N ALA A 267 14.30 -21.38 2.40
CA ALA A 267 15.52 -20.92 3.04
C ALA A 267 15.78 -19.44 2.70
N ILE A 268 16.61 -18.76 3.48
CA ILE A 268 17.04 -17.39 3.15
C ILE A 268 17.69 -17.32 1.76
N THR A 269 18.36 -18.39 1.34
CA THR A 269 19.02 -18.52 0.04
C THR A 269 18.07 -18.66 -1.14
N ASP A 270 16.78 -18.95 -0.89
CA ASP A 270 15.76 -18.93 -1.94
C ASP A 270 15.30 -17.50 -2.27
N LEU A 271 15.56 -16.55 -1.38
CA LEU A 271 15.25 -15.12 -1.58
C LEU A 271 16.49 -14.31 -1.99
N PHE A 272 17.66 -14.70 -1.47
CA PHE A 272 18.93 -13.99 -1.66
C PHE A 272 20.06 -14.92 -2.12
N ASN A 273 20.85 -14.50 -3.09
CA ASN A 273 22.07 -15.22 -3.46
C ASN A 273 23.25 -14.90 -2.52
N GLU A 274 24.42 -15.46 -2.81
CA GLU A 274 25.65 -15.25 -2.05
C GLU A 274 26.12 -13.79 -1.97
N TYR A 275 25.69 -12.90 -2.87
CA TYR A 275 26.01 -11.46 -2.81
C TYR A 275 24.98 -10.65 -2.02
N GLY A 276 23.97 -11.32 -1.45
CA GLY A 276 22.79 -10.69 -0.88
C GLY A 276 21.87 -10.09 -1.94
N GLY A 277 22.10 -10.35 -3.23
CA GLY A 277 21.21 -9.89 -4.29
C GLY A 277 19.97 -10.77 -4.43
N THR A 278 18.92 -10.20 -4.99
CA THR A 278 17.59 -10.82 -5.02
C THR A 278 17.51 -11.99 -6.01
N ILE A 279 16.83 -13.07 -5.65
CA ILE A 279 16.52 -14.16 -6.60
C ILE A 279 15.29 -13.79 -7.44
N VAL A 280 15.52 -13.52 -8.72
CA VAL A 280 14.50 -13.15 -9.70
C VAL A 280 13.94 -14.40 -10.39
N ARG A 281 12.65 -14.67 -10.22
CA ARG A 281 11.99 -15.84 -10.81
C ARG A 281 11.20 -15.46 -12.06
N THR A 282 11.46 -16.17 -13.15
CA THR A 282 10.85 -15.87 -14.45
C THR A 282 10.31 -17.12 -15.13
N GLU A 283 9.38 -16.91 -16.04
CA GLU A 283 8.94 -17.93 -16.98
C GLU A 283 10.08 -18.31 -17.95
N ARG A 284 9.86 -19.37 -18.73
CA ARG A 284 10.77 -19.76 -19.81
C ARG A 284 10.67 -18.81 -21.02
N GLY A 285 9.51 -18.20 -21.24
CA GLY A 285 9.26 -17.33 -22.39
C GLY A 285 10.15 -16.09 -22.40
N VAL A 286 10.75 -15.80 -23.55
CA VAL A 286 11.56 -14.60 -23.81
C VAL A 286 10.71 -13.54 -24.47
N ILE A 287 10.94 -12.27 -24.11
CA ILE A 287 10.31 -11.11 -24.72
C ILE A 287 11.22 -10.65 -25.87
N GLY A 288 10.88 -11.05 -27.10
CA GLY A 288 11.76 -10.90 -28.26
C GLY A 288 11.94 -9.48 -28.78
N ALA A 289 11.00 -8.57 -28.51
CA ALA A 289 11.07 -7.17 -28.92
C ALA A 289 10.18 -6.28 -28.04
N GLY A 290 10.50 -4.99 -27.97
CA GLY A 290 9.64 -3.95 -27.43
C GLY A 290 8.71 -3.37 -28.49
N ALA A 291 7.57 -2.82 -28.07
CA ALA A 291 6.68 -2.04 -28.93
C ALA A 291 5.93 -0.99 -28.12
N VAL A 292 5.76 0.23 -28.68
CA VAL A 292 4.91 1.25 -28.05
C VAL A 292 3.45 0.80 -28.10
N ALA A 293 2.77 0.77 -26.94
CA ALA A 293 1.38 0.37 -26.87
C ALA A 293 0.43 1.51 -27.25
N ASP A 294 -0.78 1.14 -27.67
CA ASP A 294 -1.93 2.03 -27.74
C ASP A 294 -2.53 2.29 -26.36
N ASP A 295 -3.57 3.12 -26.29
CA ASP A 295 -4.28 3.44 -25.04
C ASP A 295 -5.21 2.30 -24.54
N GLY A 296 -5.03 1.09 -25.09
CA GLY A 296 -5.73 -0.13 -24.67
C GLY A 296 -5.30 -0.61 -23.28
N GLY A 297 -5.89 -1.71 -22.81
CA GLY A 297 -5.65 -2.26 -21.47
C GLY A 297 -5.07 -3.68 -21.44
N THR A 298 -4.61 -4.21 -22.58
CA THR A 298 -4.18 -5.62 -22.63
C THR A 298 -2.84 -5.81 -21.94
N TRP A 299 -2.74 -6.82 -21.07
CA TRP A 299 -1.49 -7.14 -20.36
C TRP A 299 -0.31 -7.38 -21.31
N ALA A 300 -0.51 -8.15 -22.40
CA ALA A 300 0.56 -8.46 -23.35
C ALA A 300 1.15 -7.19 -24.01
N LYS A 301 0.31 -6.23 -24.43
CA LYS A 301 0.81 -4.95 -24.96
C LYS A 301 1.57 -4.15 -23.90
N GLY A 302 1.14 -4.17 -22.64
CA GLY A 302 1.85 -3.53 -21.52
C GLY A 302 3.24 -4.12 -21.28
N VAL A 303 3.38 -5.44 -21.39
CA VAL A 303 4.70 -6.10 -21.33
C VAL A 303 5.59 -5.63 -22.48
N LEU A 304 5.09 -5.57 -23.72
CA LEU A 304 5.87 -5.09 -24.86
C LEU A 304 6.23 -3.60 -24.76
N HIS A 305 5.35 -2.78 -24.20
CA HIS A 305 5.61 -1.36 -23.94
C HIS A 305 6.69 -1.17 -22.88
N THR A 306 6.60 -1.92 -21.78
CA THR A 306 7.63 -1.90 -20.74
C THR A 306 8.96 -2.43 -21.29
N GLN A 307 8.93 -3.42 -22.19
CA GLN A 307 10.13 -3.90 -22.87
C GLN A 307 10.72 -2.84 -23.80
N GLN A 308 9.89 -2.02 -24.47
CA GLN A 308 10.34 -0.89 -25.28
C GLN A 308 11.11 0.12 -24.42
N PHE A 309 10.53 0.48 -23.26
CA PHE A 309 11.20 1.33 -22.26
C PHE A 309 12.53 0.74 -21.79
N ASN A 310 12.52 -0.52 -21.32
CA ASN A 310 13.73 -1.18 -20.83
C ASN A 310 14.83 -1.29 -21.88
N THR A 311 14.47 -1.59 -23.13
CA THR A 311 15.43 -1.71 -24.23
C THR A 311 16.01 -0.34 -24.59
N HIS A 312 15.17 0.70 -24.60
CA HIS A 312 15.65 2.05 -24.83
C HIS A 312 16.65 2.48 -23.75
N GLU A 313 16.30 2.32 -22.48
CA GLU A 313 17.11 2.79 -21.34
C GLU A 313 18.39 1.99 -21.08
N LEU A 314 18.35 0.66 -21.29
CA LEU A 314 19.47 -0.21 -20.93
C LEU A 314 20.32 -0.65 -22.12
N ASP A 315 19.77 -0.68 -23.34
CA ASP A 315 20.46 -1.23 -24.50
C ASP A 315 20.79 -0.19 -25.58
N VAL A 316 19.96 0.85 -25.73
CA VAL A 316 20.17 1.91 -26.73
C VAL A 316 20.90 3.11 -26.12
N LEU A 317 20.41 3.60 -24.98
CA LEU A 317 21.04 4.69 -24.25
C LEU A 317 22.29 4.18 -23.52
N ARG A 318 23.38 4.96 -23.65
CA ARG A 318 24.61 4.72 -22.90
C ARG A 318 24.36 4.94 -21.42
N GLU A 319 25.10 4.23 -20.57
CA GLU A 319 25.00 4.29 -19.12
C GLU A 319 25.33 5.67 -18.52
N ASP A 320 25.96 6.55 -19.29
CA ASP A 320 26.30 7.94 -18.95
C ASP A 320 25.33 8.98 -19.52
N TYR A 321 24.22 8.54 -20.12
CA TYR A 321 23.20 9.44 -20.65
C TYR A 321 22.32 10.03 -19.54
N LEU A 322 22.25 11.36 -19.53
CA LEU A 322 21.36 12.14 -18.65
C LEU A 322 20.64 13.21 -19.50
N PRO A 323 19.30 13.20 -19.58
CA PRO A 323 18.56 14.18 -20.37
C PRO A 323 18.69 15.61 -19.83
N ASP A 324 18.96 16.58 -20.71
CA ASP A 324 19.03 18.01 -20.34
C ASP A 324 17.72 18.51 -19.70
N ALA A 325 16.57 18.04 -20.20
CA ALA A 325 15.26 18.39 -19.67
C ALA A 325 15.07 17.91 -18.22
N LEU A 326 15.62 16.74 -17.87
CA LEU A 326 15.59 16.21 -16.51
C LEU A 326 16.47 17.04 -15.57
N VAL A 327 17.67 17.44 -16.03
CA VAL A 327 18.58 18.31 -15.26
C VAL A 327 17.92 19.66 -14.99
N ALA A 328 17.35 20.29 -16.03
CA ALA A 328 16.65 21.57 -15.90
C ALA A 328 15.45 21.47 -14.92
N MET A 329 14.70 20.37 -14.97
CA MET A 329 13.61 20.10 -14.03
C MET A 329 14.14 19.97 -12.60
N TRP A 330 15.20 19.17 -12.37
CA TRP A 330 15.79 19.02 -11.04
C TRP A 330 16.30 20.33 -10.46
N GLU A 331 16.91 21.20 -11.27
CA GLU A 331 17.35 22.53 -10.85
C GLU A 331 16.15 23.43 -10.51
N GLY A 332 15.12 23.45 -11.37
CA GLY A 332 13.89 24.22 -11.16
C GLY A 332 13.11 23.80 -9.91
N LEU A 333 13.06 22.49 -9.63
CA LEU A 333 12.44 21.91 -8.44
C LEU A 333 13.37 21.84 -7.22
N ARG A 334 14.61 22.35 -7.33
CA ARG A 334 15.63 22.33 -6.26
C ARG A 334 15.90 20.93 -5.69
N ARG A 335 15.90 19.92 -6.55
CA ARG A 335 16.26 18.53 -6.20
C ARG A 335 17.75 18.38 -5.92
N VAL A 336 18.58 19.19 -6.58
CA VAL A 336 20.05 19.21 -6.43
C VAL A 336 20.45 20.13 -5.28
N HIS A 337 21.17 19.59 -4.30
CA HIS A 337 21.65 20.35 -3.14
C HIS A 337 23.06 20.87 -3.30
N GLY A 338 23.45 21.82 -2.44
CA GLY A 338 24.83 22.28 -2.33
C GLY A 338 25.79 21.13 -2.01
N ARG A 339 27.02 21.22 -2.52
CA ARG A 339 28.08 20.27 -2.18
C ARG A 339 28.55 20.54 -0.74
N ALA A 340 28.86 19.48 0.01
CA ALA A 340 29.41 19.60 1.36
C ALA A 340 30.83 20.22 1.34
N ASP A 341 31.62 19.90 0.31
CA ASP A 341 32.91 20.49 0.00
C ASP A 341 33.17 20.44 -1.52
N ALA A 342 34.32 20.93 -1.99
CA ALA A 342 34.64 20.99 -3.41
C ALA A 342 34.82 19.60 -4.08
N ALA A 343 35.14 18.57 -3.31
CA ALA A 343 35.39 17.21 -3.79
C ALA A 343 34.14 16.31 -3.75
N ALA A 344 33.13 16.66 -2.95
CA ALA A 344 31.88 15.92 -2.82
C ALA A 344 30.93 16.10 -4.01
N LEU A 345 30.23 15.02 -4.37
CA LEU A 345 29.14 15.07 -5.34
C LEU A 345 27.93 15.81 -4.74
N ALA A 346 27.23 16.59 -5.57
CA ALA A 346 25.99 17.27 -5.16
C ALA A 346 24.87 16.24 -4.98
N PRO A 347 24.31 16.05 -3.76
CA PRO A 347 23.29 15.04 -3.56
C PRO A 347 21.99 15.45 -4.24
N ILE A 348 21.25 14.45 -4.73
CA ILE A 348 19.95 14.61 -5.38
C ILE A 348 18.88 14.02 -4.46
N SER A 349 17.86 14.81 -4.20
CA SER A 349 16.73 14.38 -3.35
C SER A 349 15.88 13.36 -4.07
N VAL A 350 15.45 12.33 -3.33
CA VAL A 350 14.32 11.50 -3.78
C VAL A 350 13.06 12.38 -3.82
N PRO A 351 12.26 12.32 -4.89
CA PRO A 351 11.06 13.15 -5.02
C PRO A 351 10.07 12.99 -3.86
N PRO A 352 9.62 14.11 -3.26
CA PRO A 352 8.53 14.12 -2.30
C PRO A 352 7.25 13.59 -2.92
N LEU A 353 6.55 12.71 -2.19
CA LEU A 353 5.34 12.03 -2.66
C LEU A 353 4.27 13.01 -3.17
N ASN A 354 4.05 14.10 -2.45
CA ASN A 354 2.94 15.04 -2.73
C ASN A 354 3.25 16.07 -3.85
N GLU A 355 4.47 16.07 -4.40
CA GLU A 355 4.83 16.94 -5.54
C GLU A 355 4.59 16.27 -6.90
N ALA A 356 4.37 14.95 -6.93
CA ALA A 356 4.15 14.21 -8.18
C ALA A 356 3.01 14.80 -9.03
N VAL A 357 1.96 15.37 -8.40
CA VAL A 357 0.85 15.99 -9.14
C VAL A 357 1.29 17.21 -9.93
N ASP A 358 2.16 18.04 -9.36
CA ASP A 358 2.72 19.16 -10.12
C ASP A 358 3.64 18.65 -11.22
N VAL A 359 4.44 17.63 -10.94
CA VAL A 359 5.37 17.08 -11.93
C VAL A 359 4.62 16.58 -13.15
N ALA A 360 3.58 15.77 -12.94
CA ALA A 360 2.79 15.19 -14.01
C ALA A 360 2.07 16.22 -14.88
N HIS A 361 1.67 17.37 -14.31
CA HIS A 361 1.00 18.44 -15.07
C HIS A 361 1.95 19.41 -15.76
N HIS A 362 3.18 19.58 -15.27
CA HIS A 362 4.12 20.58 -15.79
C HIS A 362 5.27 20.00 -16.62
N TYR A 363 5.58 18.72 -16.46
CA TYR A 363 6.72 18.07 -17.11
C TYR A 363 6.27 16.79 -17.80
N GLU A 364 6.06 16.88 -19.12
CA GLU A 364 5.69 15.70 -19.91
C GLU A 364 6.86 14.71 -20.02
N PRO A 365 6.60 13.40 -19.94
CA PRO A 365 7.60 12.37 -20.19
C PRO A 365 8.10 12.41 -21.63
N GLU A 366 9.33 11.94 -21.85
CA GLU A 366 9.85 11.77 -23.20
C GLU A 366 9.14 10.59 -23.89
N PRO A 367 8.68 10.76 -25.14
CA PRO A 367 8.04 9.67 -25.85
C PRO A 367 9.06 8.58 -26.18
N LEU A 368 8.67 7.32 -25.98
CA LEU A 368 9.46 6.19 -26.44
C LEU A 368 9.56 6.17 -27.98
N PRO A 369 10.65 5.66 -28.55
CA PRO A 369 10.77 5.48 -30.00
C PRO A 369 9.63 4.59 -30.51
N ASN A 370 8.97 4.98 -31.60
CA ASN A 370 7.87 4.19 -32.18
C ASN A 370 8.38 2.91 -32.89
N GLU A 371 9.64 2.91 -33.32
CA GLU A 371 10.26 1.74 -33.93
C GLU A 371 10.47 0.64 -32.89
N SER A 372 10.09 -0.59 -33.22
CA SER A 372 10.26 -1.74 -32.33
C SER A 372 11.73 -1.97 -32.03
N LEU A 373 12.10 -1.99 -30.76
CA LEU A 373 13.48 -2.20 -30.34
C LEU A 373 13.72 -3.67 -29.99
N THR A 374 14.82 -4.23 -30.47
CA THR A 374 15.29 -5.57 -30.11
C THR A 374 16.23 -5.48 -28.91
N PRO A 375 15.99 -6.25 -27.84
CA PRO A 375 16.83 -6.18 -26.66
C PRO A 375 18.20 -6.81 -26.90
N ARG A 376 19.25 -6.18 -26.36
CA ARG A 376 20.63 -6.68 -26.45
C ARG A 376 20.88 -7.85 -25.49
N ARG A 377 20.10 -7.89 -24.41
CA ARG A 377 20.07 -8.97 -23.40
C ARG A 377 18.70 -9.67 -23.42
N PRO A 378 18.62 -11.00 -23.39
CA PRO A 378 17.34 -11.69 -23.27
C PRO A 378 16.59 -11.25 -22.00
N ARG A 379 15.35 -10.78 -22.15
CA ARG A 379 14.43 -10.48 -21.03
C ARG A 379 13.29 -11.48 -21.05
N ARG A 380 12.78 -11.86 -19.89
CA ARG A 380 11.81 -12.96 -19.75
C ARG A 380 10.52 -12.49 -19.08
N TYR A 381 9.45 -13.24 -19.29
CA TYR A 381 8.20 -12.96 -18.58
C TYR A 381 8.37 -13.19 -17.08
N ALA A 382 7.90 -12.24 -16.26
CA ALA A 382 7.87 -12.40 -14.82
C ALA A 382 6.93 -13.56 -14.42
N THR A 383 7.35 -14.33 -13.42
CA THR A 383 6.52 -15.39 -12.82
C THR A 383 5.58 -14.80 -11.78
N HIS A 384 4.41 -15.42 -11.60
CA HIS A 384 3.48 -15.07 -10.52
C HIS A 384 3.94 -15.72 -9.20
N ALA A 385 4.92 -15.09 -8.56
CA ALA A 385 5.53 -15.51 -7.30
C ALA A 385 5.89 -14.28 -6.46
N PRO A 386 6.22 -14.44 -5.17
CA PRO A 386 6.72 -13.32 -4.36
C PRO A 386 7.90 -12.63 -5.03
N PHE A 387 7.85 -11.30 -5.09
CA PHE A 387 8.94 -10.49 -5.63
C PHE A 387 9.83 -10.00 -4.49
N VAL A 388 11.15 -10.12 -4.67
CA VAL A 388 12.13 -9.61 -3.69
C VAL A 388 12.74 -8.34 -4.27
N TYR A 389 12.51 -7.21 -3.61
CA TYR A 389 12.77 -5.88 -4.14
C TYR A 389 13.77 -5.09 -3.31
N CYS A 390 14.86 -4.68 -3.95
CA CYS A 390 15.79 -3.70 -3.41
C CYS A 390 15.16 -2.31 -3.41
N THR A 391 14.96 -1.74 -2.23
CA THR A 391 14.27 -0.46 -2.00
C THR A 391 14.98 0.71 -2.70
N ASN A 392 16.31 0.70 -2.76
CA ASN A 392 17.08 1.75 -3.44
C ASN A 392 16.84 1.80 -4.96
N MET A 393 16.48 0.68 -5.59
CA MET A 393 16.17 0.67 -7.02
C MET A 393 14.91 1.50 -7.31
N PHE A 394 13.90 1.42 -6.43
CA PHE A 394 12.70 2.25 -6.56
C PHE A 394 12.98 3.74 -6.31
N ARG A 395 13.87 4.07 -5.36
CA ARG A 395 14.34 5.45 -5.16
C ARG A 395 15.02 6.00 -6.42
N PHE A 396 15.84 5.17 -7.07
CA PHE A 396 16.44 5.52 -8.36
C PHE A 396 15.38 5.72 -9.43
N PHE A 397 14.41 4.82 -9.59
CA PHE A 397 13.33 4.97 -10.58
C PHE A 397 12.53 6.24 -10.38
N GLU A 398 12.06 6.50 -9.16
CA GLU A 398 11.27 7.69 -8.83
C GLU A 398 12.06 8.98 -9.07
N THR A 399 13.39 8.96 -8.95
CA THR A 399 14.24 10.14 -9.18
C THR A 399 14.60 10.31 -10.66
N ARG A 400 15.03 9.23 -11.34
CA ARG A 400 15.49 9.24 -12.75
C ARG A 400 14.34 9.32 -13.75
N TYR A 401 13.20 8.74 -13.40
CA TYR A 401 12.00 8.62 -14.23
C TYR A 401 10.78 9.30 -13.57
N GLU A 402 11.04 10.38 -12.83
CA GLU A 402 10.02 11.13 -12.06
C GLU A 402 8.85 11.56 -12.95
N ARG A 403 9.13 12.01 -14.18
CA ARG A 403 8.12 12.45 -15.16
C ARG A 403 7.24 11.29 -15.60
N GLU A 404 7.86 10.18 -15.97
CA GLU A 404 7.21 8.96 -16.45
C GLU A 404 6.28 8.39 -15.37
N PHE A 405 6.79 8.22 -14.14
CA PHE A 405 6.05 7.63 -13.03
C PHE A 405 4.90 8.54 -12.59
N ALA A 406 5.16 9.85 -12.41
CA ALA A 406 4.12 10.81 -12.07
C ALA A 406 3.05 10.91 -13.18
N GLY A 407 3.46 10.90 -14.44
CA GLY A 407 2.56 10.94 -15.60
C GLY A 407 1.63 9.73 -15.69
N THR A 408 2.16 8.52 -15.47
CA THR A 408 1.34 7.30 -15.41
C THR A 408 0.42 7.32 -14.20
N ALA A 409 0.92 7.69 -13.03
CA ALA A 409 0.12 7.79 -11.82
C ALA A 409 -1.06 8.77 -11.98
N LEU A 410 -0.85 9.92 -12.63
CA LEU A 410 -1.88 10.93 -12.89
C LEU A 410 -2.91 10.50 -13.95
N ARG A 411 -2.48 9.85 -15.03
CA ARG A 411 -3.37 9.58 -16.18
C ARG A 411 -4.06 8.22 -16.09
N HIS A 412 -3.44 7.24 -15.44
CA HIS A 412 -3.91 5.86 -15.45
C HIS A 412 -4.31 5.43 -14.02
N ARG A 413 -5.58 5.65 -13.66
CA ARG A 413 -6.18 5.17 -12.38
C ARG A 413 -6.62 3.69 -12.42
N SER A 414 -6.35 3.03 -13.55
CA SER A 414 -6.56 1.61 -13.80
C SER A 414 -5.58 1.19 -14.88
N ARG A 415 -5.12 -0.07 -14.85
CA ARG A 415 -4.15 -0.61 -15.80
C ARG A 415 -4.43 -0.21 -17.25
N LYS A 416 -3.42 0.37 -17.89
CA LYS A 416 -3.30 0.66 -19.32
C LYS A 416 -2.08 -0.05 -19.89
N ALA A 417 -2.11 -0.32 -21.19
CA ALA A 417 -0.98 -0.92 -21.89
C ALA A 417 0.23 0.03 -21.98
N ARG A 418 0.05 1.32 -21.68
CA ARG A 418 1.12 2.32 -21.62
C ARG A 418 1.70 2.53 -20.21
N ASP A 419 1.31 1.70 -19.24
CA ASP A 419 1.97 1.70 -17.94
C ASP A 419 3.35 1.05 -18.03
N LEU A 420 4.20 1.37 -17.06
CA LEU A 420 5.44 0.65 -16.82
C LEU A 420 5.16 -0.48 -15.82
N PHE A 421 5.23 -1.72 -16.29
CA PHE A 421 4.94 -2.89 -15.47
C PHE A 421 6.14 -3.19 -14.57
N ILE A 422 6.01 -2.87 -13.29
CA ILE A 422 7.11 -2.81 -12.33
C ILE A 422 7.95 -4.08 -12.20
N PRO A 423 7.37 -5.30 -12.17
CA PRO A 423 8.20 -6.51 -12.18
C PRO A 423 9.17 -6.56 -13.37
N PHE A 424 8.75 -6.08 -14.55
CA PHE A 424 9.57 -6.10 -15.76
C PHE A 424 10.61 -4.97 -15.77
N VAL A 425 10.27 -3.78 -15.25
CA VAL A 425 11.23 -2.69 -15.06
C VAL A 425 12.31 -3.11 -14.06
N TYR A 426 11.90 -3.54 -12.86
CA TYR A 426 12.80 -3.97 -11.81
C TYR A 426 13.73 -5.09 -12.27
N ASN A 427 13.17 -6.18 -12.85
CA ASN A 427 13.97 -7.31 -13.31
C ASN A 427 15.00 -6.91 -14.37
N ALA A 428 14.65 -5.99 -15.28
CA ALA A 428 15.59 -5.53 -16.29
C ALA A 428 16.76 -4.75 -15.69
N PHE A 429 16.48 -3.82 -14.77
CA PHE A 429 17.51 -2.97 -14.16
C PHE A 429 18.36 -3.71 -13.14
N ILE A 430 17.78 -4.55 -12.29
CA ILE A 430 18.55 -5.29 -11.27
C ILE A 430 19.53 -6.28 -11.91
N MET A 431 19.17 -6.85 -13.07
CA MET A 431 20.02 -7.78 -13.82
C MET A 431 21.06 -7.07 -14.69
N ALA A 432 20.78 -5.84 -15.13
CA ALA A 432 21.71 -5.08 -15.98
C ALA A 432 22.63 -4.17 -15.17
N ARG A 433 22.08 -3.29 -14.34
CA ARG A 433 22.79 -2.16 -13.72
C ARG A 433 22.38 -1.96 -12.24
N PRO A 434 22.56 -2.97 -11.36
CA PRO A 434 22.15 -2.89 -9.94
C PRO A 434 22.87 -1.78 -9.15
N TRP A 435 24.02 -1.32 -9.63
CA TRP A 435 24.77 -0.20 -9.07
C TRP A 435 24.09 1.17 -9.27
N GLN A 436 23.18 1.32 -10.25
CA GLN A 436 22.44 2.56 -10.47
C GLN A 436 21.51 2.93 -9.31
N ALA A 437 21.12 1.93 -8.52
CA ALA A 437 20.31 2.14 -7.33
C ALA A 437 21.03 2.95 -6.23
N SER A 438 22.36 3.10 -6.31
CA SER A 438 23.09 3.90 -5.33
C SER A 438 22.62 5.35 -5.32
N PRO A 439 22.37 5.95 -4.14
CA PRO A 439 22.08 7.38 -4.04
C PRO A 439 23.25 8.26 -4.54
N LYS A 440 24.46 7.70 -4.68
CA LYS A 440 25.62 8.38 -5.24
C LYS A 440 25.60 8.41 -6.76
N PHE A 441 24.91 7.49 -7.42
CA PHE A 441 25.03 7.32 -8.87
C PHE A 441 24.44 8.49 -9.66
N LEU A 442 23.23 8.95 -9.34
CA LEU A 442 22.64 10.09 -10.05
C LEU A 442 23.43 11.39 -9.82
N ALA A 443 23.99 11.56 -8.61
CA ALA A 443 24.88 12.68 -8.29
C ALA A 443 26.18 12.62 -9.11
N TYR A 444 26.77 11.43 -9.24
CA TYR A 444 27.93 11.15 -10.10
C TYR A 444 27.61 11.45 -11.58
N LEU A 445 26.46 10.97 -12.06
CA LEU A 445 26.01 11.13 -13.43
C LEU A 445 25.78 12.61 -13.79
N LEU A 446 25.20 13.39 -12.88
CA LEU A 446 25.04 14.83 -13.04
C LEU A 446 26.39 15.54 -13.15
N GLU A 447 27.37 15.16 -12.32
CA GLU A 447 28.71 15.73 -12.40
C GLU A 447 29.42 15.36 -13.70
N LEU A 448 29.31 14.10 -14.12
CA LEU A 448 29.85 13.65 -15.40
C LEU A 448 29.24 14.42 -16.57
N HIS A 449 27.92 14.62 -16.56
CA HIS A 449 27.20 15.40 -17.56
C HIS A 449 27.73 16.84 -17.62
N ARG A 450 27.89 17.53 -16.49
CA ARG A 450 28.45 18.89 -16.41
C ARG A 450 29.89 18.95 -16.91
N SER A 451 30.74 18.03 -16.44
CA SER A 451 32.16 17.98 -16.78
C SER A 451 32.41 17.87 -18.29
N ARG A 452 31.58 17.08 -19.00
CA ARG A 452 31.67 16.91 -20.46
C ARG A 452 31.25 18.14 -21.22
N ARG A 453 30.23 18.87 -20.75
CA ARG A 453 29.83 20.16 -21.35
C ARG A 453 30.91 21.22 -21.20
N GLU A 454 31.72 21.13 -20.14
CA GLU A 454 32.86 22.01 -19.88
C GLU A 454 34.18 21.49 -20.49
N ALA A 455 34.17 20.35 -21.19
CA ALA A 455 35.35 19.66 -21.72
C ALA A 455 36.42 19.30 -20.66
N ARG A 456 35.99 19.03 -19.42
CA ARG A 456 36.85 18.64 -18.27
C ARG A 456 36.67 17.16 -17.95
N ILE A 457 37.34 16.26 -18.68
CA ILE A 457 37.12 14.80 -18.51
C ILE A 457 38.08 14.19 -17.46
N ASP A 458 39.21 14.83 -17.18
CA ASP A 458 40.30 14.26 -16.37
C ASP A 458 40.10 14.36 -14.83
N ALA A 459 38.97 14.89 -14.37
CA ALA A 459 38.77 15.31 -12.97
C ALA A 459 37.52 14.74 -12.27
N MET A 460 36.94 13.64 -12.76
CA MET A 460 35.82 13.00 -12.05
C MET A 460 36.28 12.47 -10.68
N PRO A 461 35.60 12.82 -9.56
CA PRO A 461 36.00 12.36 -8.24
C PRO A 461 35.87 10.83 -8.12
N PRO A 462 36.85 10.13 -7.52
CA PRO A 462 36.72 8.71 -7.23
C PRO A 462 35.43 8.43 -6.45
N THR A 463 34.53 7.68 -7.07
CA THR A 463 33.21 7.36 -6.50
C THR A 463 33.12 5.86 -6.31
N LYS A 464 32.96 5.44 -5.05
CA LYS A 464 32.84 4.02 -4.70
C LYS A 464 31.40 3.67 -4.34
N ILE A 465 30.85 2.67 -5.03
CA ILE A 465 29.54 2.08 -4.77
C ILE A 465 29.73 0.65 -4.28
N VAL A 466 29.12 0.33 -3.15
CA VAL A 466 29.08 -1.04 -2.61
C VAL A 466 27.73 -1.68 -2.95
N LEU A 467 27.74 -2.89 -3.52
CA LEU A 467 26.50 -3.60 -3.88
C LEU A 467 26.04 -4.50 -2.74
N ASP A 468 25.43 -3.89 -1.73
CA ASP A 468 25.06 -4.57 -0.50
C ASP A 468 23.60 -4.31 -0.07
N ASN A 469 22.78 -3.74 -0.95
CA ASN A 469 21.41 -3.26 -0.75
C ASN A 469 21.24 -2.03 0.15
N VAL A 470 22.32 -1.50 0.74
CA VAL A 470 22.30 -0.26 1.54
C VAL A 470 22.77 0.91 0.68
N ASP A 471 23.85 0.72 -0.08
CA ASP A 471 24.32 1.67 -1.09
C ASP A 471 23.72 1.34 -2.47
N GLY A 472 24.37 0.49 -3.28
CA GLY A 472 23.76 -0.10 -4.48
C GLY A 472 23.03 -1.41 -4.17
N CYS A 473 22.23 -1.91 -5.11
CA CYS A 473 21.58 -3.21 -4.92
C CYS A 473 22.57 -4.36 -5.13
N GLY A 474 22.43 -5.45 -4.38
CA GLY A 474 23.20 -6.68 -4.56
C GLY A 474 22.94 -7.27 -5.96
N PRO A 475 23.97 -7.82 -6.64
CA PRO A 475 23.79 -8.49 -7.93
C PRO A 475 22.75 -9.61 -7.86
N ALA A 476 21.69 -9.53 -8.64
CA ALA A 476 20.62 -10.52 -8.64
C ALA A 476 20.99 -11.80 -9.41
N THR A 477 20.25 -12.88 -9.16
CA THR A 477 20.33 -14.14 -9.92
C THR A 477 18.96 -14.46 -10.50
N VAL A 478 18.91 -14.88 -11.77
CA VAL A 478 17.66 -15.30 -12.42
C VAL A 478 17.50 -16.81 -12.34
N LEU A 479 16.32 -17.25 -11.93
CA LEU A 479 15.85 -18.62 -12.02
C LEU A 479 14.68 -18.69 -13.01
N SER A 480 14.90 -19.36 -14.15
CA SER A 480 13.97 -19.33 -15.29
C SER A 480 13.32 -20.68 -15.60
N GLY A 481 12.05 -20.60 -16.01
CA GLY A 481 11.25 -21.75 -16.45
C GLY A 481 10.76 -22.59 -15.27
N ALA A 482 9.83 -23.50 -15.53
CA ALA A 482 9.13 -24.23 -14.46
C ALA A 482 10.06 -24.92 -13.45
N THR A 483 11.14 -25.54 -13.93
CA THR A 483 12.12 -26.22 -13.06
C THR A 483 13.04 -25.25 -12.33
N GLY A 484 13.48 -24.18 -12.99
CA GLY A 484 14.39 -23.20 -12.39
C GLY A 484 13.68 -22.30 -11.38
N SER A 485 12.55 -21.70 -11.79
CA SER A 485 11.79 -20.79 -10.94
C SER A 485 11.13 -21.50 -9.75
N ASP A 486 10.86 -22.81 -9.89
CA ASP A 486 10.16 -23.63 -8.89
C ASP A 486 8.82 -23.00 -8.48
N CYS A 487 8.11 -22.45 -9.47
CA CYS A 487 6.86 -21.73 -9.29
C CYS A 487 5.76 -22.28 -10.19
N MET A 488 4.52 -22.18 -9.72
CA MET A 488 3.36 -22.56 -10.52
C MET A 488 2.27 -21.49 -10.52
N PHE A 489 1.74 -21.22 -11.71
CA PHE A 489 0.55 -20.41 -11.90
C PHE A 489 -0.70 -21.28 -12.08
N GLY A 490 -1.74 -20.97 -11.32
CA GLY A 490 -3.08 -21.55 -11.45
C GLY A 490 -4.13 -20.46 -11.65
N LYS A 491 -5.23 -20.82 -12.32
CA LYS A 491 -6.43 -19.98 -12.40
C LYS A 491 -7.66 -20.84 -12.13
N PHE A 492 -8.42 -20.47 -11.11
CA PHE A 492 -9.70 -21.12 -10.84
C PHE A 492 -10.80 -20.46 -11.67
N MET A 493 -11.74 -21.24 -12.15
CA MET A 493 -12.88 -20.85 -12.99
C MET A 493 -14.17 -21.40 -12.38
N ASN A 494 -15.33 -21.07 -12.95
CA ASN A 494 -16.61 -21.68 -12.54
C ASN A 494 -16.68 -23.19 -12.84
N ASP A 495 -15.80 -23.69 -13.70
CA ASP A 495 -15.68 -25.10 -14.02
C ASP A 495 -14.86 -25.83 -12.93
N LEU A 496 -15.56 -26.57 -12.07
CA LEU A 496 -14.96 -27.28 -10.94
C LEU A 496 -14.00 -28.41 -11.37
N ALA A 497 -14.19 -28.99 -12.57
CA ALA A 497 -13.32 -30.05 -13.08
C ALA A 497 -11.98 -29.47 -13.56
N LEU A 498 -12.00 -28.31 -14.21
CA LEU A 498 -10.77 -27.59 -14.55
C LEU A 498 -10.00 -27.15 -13.30
N ASN A 499 -10.71 -26.73 -12.25
CA ASN A 499 -10.10 -26.40 -10.96
C ASN A 499 -9.45 -27.62 -10.31
N GLU A 500 -10.09 -28.79 -10.36
CA GLU A 500 -9.51 -30.04 -9.84
C GLU A 500 -8.20 -30.40 -10.54
N ALA A 501 -8.13 -30.18 -11.86
CA ALA A 501 -6.88 -30.36 -12.61
C ALA A 501 -5.78 -29.35 -12.18
N VAL A 502 -6.14 -28.13 -11.76
CA VAL A 502 -5.17 -27.18 -11.16
C VAL A 502 -4.69 -27.72 -9.81
N ILE A 503 -5.60 -28.19 -8.95
CA ILE A 503 -5.30 -28.75 -7.62
C ILE A 503 -4.32 -29.93 -7.74
N GLU A 504 -4.62 -30.89 -8.61
CA GLU A 504 -3.76 -32.07 -8.80
C GLU A 504 -2.39 -31.68 -9.35
N ARG A 505 -2.30 -30.70 -10.26
CA ARG A 505 -1.01 -30.21 -10.75
C ARG A 505 -0.17 -29.59 -9.64
N VAL A 506 -0.76 -28.78 -8.77
CA VAL A 506 -0.05 -28.20 -7.62
C VAL A 506 0.42 -29.31 -6.68
N ARG A 507 -0.41 -30.33 -6.41
CA ARG A 507 -0.03 -31.48 -5.57
C ARG A 507 1.12 -32.29 -6.19
N GLN A 508 1.04 -32.59 -7.48
CA GLN A 508 2.02 -33.41 -8.19
C GLN A 508 3.36 -32.69 -8.38
N ALA A 509 3.34 -31.43 -8.79
CA ALA A 509 4.56 -30.67 -9.02
C ALA A 509 5.22 -30.21 -7.71
N ASN A 510 4.42 -29.98 -6.67
CA ASN A 510 4.88 -29.53 -5.35
C ASN A 510 5.89 -28.36 -5.44
N PRO A 511 5.54 -27.25 -6.13
CA PRO A 511 6.49 -26.16 -6.38
C PRO A 511 6.94 -25.47 -5.08
N LEU A 512 7.97 -24.62 -5.08
CA LEU A 512 8.31 -23.80 -3.92
C LEU A 512 7.22 -22.75 -3.64
N TYR A 513 6.76 -22.09 -4.71
CA TYR A 513 5.65 -21.13 -4.67
C TYR A 513 4.55 -21.50 -5.66
N PHE A 514 3.31 -21.17 -5.34
CA PHE A 514 2.26 -21.12 -6.35
C PHE A 514 1.35 -19.92 -6.15
N ASN A 515 0.65 -19.56 -7.21
CA ASN A 515 -0.37 -18.52 -7.23
C ASN A 515 -1.67 -19.07 -7.80
N ILE A 516 -2.81 -18.60 -7.29
CA ILE A 516 -4.12 -18.93 -7.84
C ILE A 516 -4.92 -17.66 -8.11
N ASN A 517 -5.03 -17.28 -9.37
CA ASN A 517 -5.91 -16.20 -9.77
C ASN A 517 -7.39 -16.64 -9.70
N ALA A 518 -8.23 -15.81 -9.09
CA ALA A 518 -9.68 -15.98 -9.11
C ALA A 518 -10.26 -15.55 -10.48
N GLY A 519 -10.75 -16.53 -11.25
CA GLY A 519 -11.45 -16.35 -12.52
C GLY A 519 -12.92 -16.81 -12.49
N PHE A 520 -13.48 -16.92 -11.29
CA PHE A 520 -14.83 -17.45 -11.02
C PHE A 520 -15.74 -16.38 -10.39
N ASN A 521 -17.04 -16.66 -10.38
CA ASN A 521 -18.10 -15.86 -9.76
C ASN A 521 -19.26 -16.72 -9.22
N THR A 522 -19.01 -17.99 -8.92
CA THR A 522 -19.98 -18.89 -8.28
C THR A 522 -19.53 -19.22 -6.86
N ALA A 523 -20.48 -19.55 -5.97
CA ALA A 523 -20.19 -19.91 -4.58
C ALA A 523 -19.50 -21.27 -4.47
N GLU A 524 -19.74 -22.17 -5.42
CA GLU A 524 -19.19 -23.52 -5.45
C GLU A 524 -17.69 -23.54 -5.77
N ALA A 525 -17.26 -22.77 -6.79
CA ALA A 525 -15.83 -22.69 -7.19
C ALA A 525 -15.00 -22.01 -6.10
N ALA A 526 -15.56 -20.95 -5.56
CA ALA A 526 -15.21 -20.32 -4.31
C ALA A 526 -14.96 -21.30 -3.16
N ASP A 527 -15.91 -22.19 -2.88
CA ASP A 527 -15.82 -23.17 -1.79
C ASP A 527 -14.79 -24.27 -2.07
N GLN A 528 -14.61 -24.64 -3.34
CA GLN A 528 -13.54 -25.54 -3.77
C GLN A 528 -12.16 -24.93 -3.49
N LEU A 529 -11.96 -23.65 -3.83
CA LEU A 529 -10.71 -22.94 -3.54
C LEU A 529 -10.42 -22.89 -2.03
N ARG A 530 -11.41 -22.51 -1.22
CA ARG A 530 -11.26 -22.48 0.25
C ARG A 530 -10.88 -23.83 0.82
N ARG A 531 -11.56 -24.91 0.40
CA ARG A 531 -11.25 -26.27 0.85
C ARG A 531 -9.85 -26.70 0.46
N PHE A 532 -9.44 -26.40 -0.78
CA PHE A 532 -8.07 -26.69 -1.23
C PHE A 532 -7.02 -25.95 -0.38
N LEU A 533 -7.16 -24.63 -0.20
CA LEU A 533 -6.22 -23.83 0.58
C LEU A 533 -6.19 -24.24 2.05
N HIS A 534 -7.35 -24.53 2.65
CA HIS A 534 -7.44 -24.98 4.03
C HIS A 534 -6.82 -26.37 4.22
N SER A 535 -7.02 -27.29 3.28
CA SER A 535 -6.37 -28.61 3.30
C SER A 535 -4.85 -28.49 3.25
N LYS A 536 -4.34 -27.49 2.54
CA LYS A 536 -2.92 -27.27 2.35
C LYS A 536 -2.24 -26.55 3.51
N PHE A 537 -2.93 -25.58 4.09
CA PHE A 537 -2.45 -24.74 5.18
C PHE A 537 -3.44 -24.79 6.35
N PRO A 538 -3.55 -25.94 7.05
CA PRO A 538 -4.59 -26.15 8.06
C PRO A 538 -4.32 -25.37 9.34
N THR A 539 -3.05 -25.11 9.67
CA THR A 539 -2.62 -24.46 10.91
C THR A 539 -2.97 -22.98 10.90
N PRO A 540 -3.83 -22.51 11.83
CA PRO A 540 -4.14 -21.09 11.96
C PRO A 540 -2.93 -20.29 12.43
N VAL A 541 -2.78 -19.05 11.93
CA VAL A 541 -1.84 -18.10 12.55
C VAL A 541 -2.39 -17.62 13.89
N TYR A 542 -1.51 -17.18 14.80
CA TYR A 542 -1.90 -16.76 16.15
C TYR A 542 -3.01 -15.70 16.15
N LEU A 543 -2.93 -14.76 15.19
CA LEU A 543 -3.83 -13.63 15.03
C LEU A 543 -5.23 -13.99 14.55
N GLU A 544 -5.52 -15.24 14.20
CA GLU A 544 -6.87 -15.58 13.74
C GLU A 544 -7.90 -15.53 14.87
N VAL A 545 -9.10 -15.08 14.52
CA VAL A 545 -10.28 -15.20 15.38
C VAL A 545 -10.53 -16.68 15.64
N SER A 546 -10.39 -17.08 16.90
CA SER A 546 -10.72 -18.45 17.34
C SER A 546 -12.22 -18.68 17.08
N SER A 547 -12.57 -19.65 16.23
CA SER A 547 -13.97 -20.09 16.16
C SER A 547 -14.40 -20.56 17.54
N ALA A 548 -15.53 -20.07 18.04
CA ALA A 548 -16.22 -20.80 19.10
C ALA A 548 -16.45 -22.22 18.57
N PRO A 549 -16.25 -23.29 19.37
CA PRO A 549 -16.64 -24.62 18.94
C PRO A 549 -18.10 -24.55 18.51
N ALA A 550 -18.41 -25.01 17.29
CA ALA A 550 -19.79 -25.28 16.94
C ALA A 550 -20.33 -26.24 18.02
N ALA A 551 -21.43 -25.86 18.67
CA ALA A 551 -22.09 -26.74 19.62
C ALA A 551 -22.53 -28.00 18.86
N GLY A 552 -21.77 -29.09 18.96
CA GLY A 552 -22.17 -30.38 18.40
C GLY A 552 -21.08 -31.30 17.82
N GLU A 553 -19.83 -30.86 17.62
CA GLU A 553 -18.79 -31.77 17.11
C GLU A 553 -17.93 -32.31 18.26
N GLY A 554 -18.42 -33.39 18.88
CA GLY A 554 -17.58 -34.26 19.69
C GLY A 554 -16.68 -35.08 18.76
N LEU A 555 -15.36 -34.91 18.86
CA LEU A 555 -14.41 -35.82 18.26
C LEU A 555 -13.25 -36.12 19.20
N ALA A 556 -12.88 -37.39 19.13
CA ALA A 556 -12.07 -38.18 20.02
C ALA A 556 -10.69 -37.59 20.35
N ASP A 557 -10.27 -37.89 21.58
CA ASP A 557 -8.87 -37.89 22.00
C ASP A 557 -8.06 -38.78 21.06
N ASP A 558 -7.09 -38.21 20.35
CA ASP A 558 -5.90 -38.95 19.96
C ASP A 558 -4.67 -38.08 20.20
N ALA A 559 -3.69 -38.73 20.83
CA ALA A 559 -2.64 -38.12 21.62
C ALA A 559 -1.40 -37.73 20.79
N GLY A 560 -0.67 -36.73 21.29
CA GLY A 560 0.79 -36.76 21.27
C GLY A 560 1.52 -35.56 20.68
N VAL A 561 1.53 -34.42 21.37
CA VAL A 561 2.73 -33.55 21.45
C VAL A 561 2.85 -33.00 22.88
N ALA A 562 4.02 -33.19 23.48
CA ALA A 562 4.33 -32.81 24.85
C ALA A 562 4.29 -31.28 25.05
N GLY A 563 3.46 -30.84 26.00
CA GLY A 563 3.31 -29.44 26.39
C GLY A 563 2.11 -29.25 27.31
N GLY A 564 2.09 -29.97 28.43
CA GLY A 564 0.98 -30.00 29.39
C GLY A 564 0.75 -28.68 30.13
N ARG A 565 0.02 -27.74 29.49
CA ARG A 565 -0.92 -26.82 30.13
C ARG A 565 -2.18 -26.78 29.24
N THR A 566 -3.33 -27.01 29.86
CA THR A 566 -4.58 -27.39 29.19
C THR A 566 -5.09 -26.33 28.21
N ARG A 567 -5.75 -26.74 27.12
CA ARG A 567 -6.46 -25.88 26.15
C ARG A 567 -7.38 -24.82 26.82
N ALA A 568 -7.87 -25.12 28.02
CA ALA A 568 -8.62 -24.21 28.88
C ALA A 568 -7.81 -22.98 29.35
N ALA A 569 -6.51 -23.13 29.64
CA ALA A 569 -5.63 -22.03 30.03
C ALA A 569 -5.37 -21.06 28.86
N ALA A 570 -5.13 -21.59 27.65
CA ALA A 570 -5.01 -20.76 26.44
C ALA A 570 -6.32 -20.02 26.12
N GLY A 571 -7.47 -20.68 26.28
CA GLY A 571 -8.79 -20.04 26.13
C GLY A 571 -9.07 -18.96 27.19
N ALA A 572 -8.61 -19.15 28.42
CA ALA A 572 -8.74 -18.16 29.50
C ALA A 572 -7.88 -16.89 29.24
N GLU A 573 -6.67 -17.07 28.70
CA GLU A 573 -5.78 -15.98 28.30
C GLU A 573 -6.36 -15.16 27.14
N ASP A 574 -6.79 -15.81 26.06
CA ASP A 574 -7.48 -15.15 24.94
C ASP A 574 -8.73 -14.39 25.45
N GLY A 575 -9.45 -14.97 26.42
CA GLY A 575 -10.56 -14.31 27.10
C GLY A 575 -10.14 -13.06 27.91
N ALA A 576 -8.97 -13.08 28.56
CA ALA A 576 -8.44 -11.94 29.30
C ALA A 576 -8.00 -10.80 28.36
N LEU A 577 -7.30 -11.12 27.27
CA LEU A 577 -6.93 -10.14 26.24
C LEU A 577 -8.18 -9.51 25.60
N ARG A 578 -9.21 -10.31 25.30
CA ARG A 578 -10.48 -9.81 24.73
C ARG A 578 -11.22 -8.89 25.69
N ARG A 579 -11.25 -9.21 27.00
CA ARG A 579 -11.83 -8.31 28.02
C ARG A 579 -11.07 -7.00 28.10
N LEU A 580 -9.74 -7.07 28.26
CA LEU A 580 -8.88 -5.87 28.32
C LEU A 580 -9.04 -5.00 27.06
N PHE A 581 -9.04 -5.61 25.88
CA PHE A 581 -9.26 -4.92 24.62
C PHE A 581 -10.64 -4.26 24.57
N GLY A 582 -11.70 -4.98 24.98
CA GLY A 582 -13.05 -4.42 25.04
C GLY A 582 -13.15 -3.21 25.96
N ASP A 583 -12.56 -3.30 27.15
CA ASP A 583 -12.53 -2.21 28.13
C ASP A 583 -11.76 -1.00 27.58
N LEU A 584 -10.60 -1.24 26.95
CA LEU A 584 -9.82 -0.18 26.28
C LEU A 584 -10.63 0.47 25.15
N MET A 585 -11.29 -0.32 24.29
CA MET A 585 -12.08 0.19 23.17
C MET A 585 -13.34 0.97 23.60
N ALA A 586 -13.74 0.88 24.87
CA ALA A 586 -14.83 1.67 25.46
C ALA A 586 -14.35 3.01 26.04
N LEU A 587 -13.04 3.21 26.21
CA LEU A 587 -12.48 4.48 26.66
C LEU A 587 -12.63 5.58 25.60
N PRO A 588 -12.70 6.86 26.00
CA PRO A 588 -12.85 7.95 25.06
C PRO A 588 -11.58 8.17 24.22
N VAL A 589 -11.79 8.66 22.99
CA VAL A 589 -10.73 9.16 22.10
C VAL A 589 -10.79 10.69 22.04
N VAL A 590 -9.66 11.33 22.29
CA VAL A 590 -9.48 12.78 22.14
C VAL A 590 -8.70 13.05 20.85
N GLY A 591 -9.36 13.61 19.85
CA GLY A 591 -8.71 14.13 18.65
C GLY A 591 -8.27 15.57 18.83
N VAL A 592 -7.10 15.95 18.31
CA VAL A 592 -6.67 17.36 18.27
C VAL A 592 -6.30 17.73 16.85
N VAL A 593 -6.91 18.79 16.32
CA VAL A 593 -6.68 19.29 14.94
C VAL A 593 -6.42 20.78 14.95
N SER A 594 -5.68 21.28 13.95
CA SER A 594 -5.41 22.72 13.82
C SER A 594 -6.50 23.50 13.09
N TYR A 595 -7.40 22.81 12.38
CA TYR A 595 -8.45 23.41 11.56
C TYR A 595 -9.72 22.57 11.63
N GLU A 596 -10.88 23.23 11.58
CA GLU A 596 -12.20 22.57 11.65
C GLU A 596 -12.39 21.53 10.52
N GLU A 597 -11.86 21.81 9.33
CA GLU A 597 -11.87 20.89 8.18
C GLU A 597 -11.13 19.55 8.46
N GLY A 598 -10.32 19.47 9.52
CA GLY A 598 -9.67 18.22 9.92
C GLY A 598 -10.56 17.30 10.75
N VAL A 599 -11.69 17.78 11.27
CA VAL A 599 -12.52 17.03 12.21
C VAL A 599 -13.14 15.81 11.52
N CYS A 600 -13.79 16.00 10.38
CA CYS A 600 -14.49 14.93 9.66
C CYS A 600 -13.56 13.77 9.23
N PRO A 601 -12.45 14.02 8.50
CA PRO A 601 -11.53 12.94 8.14
C PRO A 601 -10.89 12.30 9.36
N LEU A 602 -10.61 13.05 10.45
CA LEU A 602 -10.04 12.46 11.66
C LEU A 602 -11.01 11.47 12.29
N VAL A 603 -12.27 11.86 12.48
CA VAL A 603 -13.31 10.99 13.06
C VAL A 603 -13.49 9.70 12.23
N ARG A 604 -13.56 9.82 10.89
CA ARG A 604 -13.70 8.64 10.03
C ARG A 604 -12.46 7.74 10.02
N SER A 605 -11.27 8.33 10.11
CA SER A 605 -10.02 7.54 10.16
C SER A 605 -9.93 6.60 11.37
N LEU A 606 -10.65 6.92 12.46
CA LEU A 606 -10.70 6.06 13.66
C LEU A 606 -11.28 4.67 13.36
N ALA A 607 -12.11 4.54 12.31
CA ALA A 607 -12.63 3.26 11.88
C ALA A 607 -11.51 2.31 11.43
N LEU A 608 -10.49 2.79 10.71
CA LEU A 608 -9.33 1.97 10.39
C LEU A 608 -8.38 1.88 11.59
N ALA A 609 -8.10 3.00 12.26
CA ALA A 609 -7.14 3.06 13.36
C ALA A 609 -7.43 2.05 14.48
N PHE A 610 -8.71 1.84 14.80
CA PHE A 610 -9.15 0.87 15.80
C PHE A 610 -9.84 -0.35 15.19
N ALA A 611 -9.58 -0.67 13.91
CA ALA A 611 -10.15 -1.82 13.20
C ALA A 611 -11.67 -1.97 13.34
N GLY A 612 -12.40 -0.86 13.43
CA GLY A 612 -13.84 -0.79 13.60
C GLY A 612 -14.35 -1.27 14.96
N ARG A 613 -13.48 -1.35 15.98
CA ARG A 613 -13.81 -1.90 17.31
C ARG A 613 -14.02 -0.86 18.40
N HIS A 614 -13.57 0.37 18.24
CA HIS A 614 -13.79 1.44 19.21
C HIS A 614 -15.29 1.77 19.36
N ARG A 615 -15.75 1.97 20.60
CA ARG A 615 -17.15 2.23 20.98
C ARG A 615 -17.29 3.39 21.98
N GLY A 616 -16.19 3.95 22.47
CA GLY A 616 -16.20 5.10 23.35
C GLY A 616 -16.63 6.38 22.65
N GLY A 617 -16.84 7.43 23.44
CA GLY A 617 -17.10 8.77 22.90
C GLY A 617 -15.85 9.39 22.27
N VAL A 618 -16.04 10.22 21.25
CA VAL A 618 -14.97 10.95 20.58
C VAL A 618 -15.12 12.44 20.90
N ARG A 619 -14.04 13.07 21.35
CA ARG A 619 -13.98 14.52 21.50
C ARG A 619 -12.88 15.08 20.62
N VAL A 620 -13.23 15.98 19.72
CA VAL A 620 -12.25 16.65 18.86
C VAL A 620 -12.06 18.09 19.32
N SER A 621 -10.84 18.48 19.64
CA SER A 621 -10.47 19.85 19.98
C SER A 621 -9.79 20.53 18.79
N VAL A 622 -10.37 21.65 18.35
CA VAL A 622 -9.85 22.47 17.26
C VAL A 622 -9.02 23.62 17.83
N GLU A 623 -7.73 23.65 17.48
CA GLU A 623 -6.79 24.67 17.95
C GLU A 623 -7.17 26.06 17.39
N GLN A 624 -7.27 27.05 18.28
CA GLN A 624 -7.63 28.41 17.94
C GLN A 624 -6.38 29.24 17.67
N HIS A 625 -6.06 29.47 16.39
CA HIS A 625 -4.84 30.19 16.00
C HIS A 625 -5.00 31.72 15.90
N GLY A 626 -6.19 32.27 16.12
CA GLY A 626 -6.46 33.71 15.97
C GLY A 626 -6.12 34.27 14.58
N GLY A 627 -6.11 33.41 13.55
CA GLY A 627 -5.68 33.70 12.20
C GLY A 627 -6.54 32.99 11.15
N ALA A 628 -6.12 33.08 9.89
CA ALA A 628 -6.86 32.60 8.73
C ALA A 628 -7.23 31.10 8.83
N THR A 629 -8.49 30.77 8.51
CA THR A 629 -8.99 29.41 8.27
C THR A 629 -8.16 28.72 7.17
N LEU A 630 -8.22 27.39 7.10
CA LEU A 630 -7.50 26.67 6.05
C LEU A 630 -7.98 27.06 4.65
N ARG A 631 -9.28 27.32 4.49
CA ARG A 631 -9.87 27.92 3.29
C ARG A 631 -9.25 29.27 2.91
N GLU A 632 -9.06 30.16 3.88
CA GLU A 632 -8.40 31.45 3.64
C GLU A 632 -6.91 31.27 3.31
N ALA A 633 -6.23 30.31 3.95
CA ALA A 633 -4.85 29.97 3.61
C ALA A 633 -4.74 29.43 2.17
N ARG A 634 -5.67 28.56 1.72
CA ARG A 634 -5.75 28.12 0.32
C ARG A 634 -5.92 29.30 -0.62
N ALA A 635 -6.85 30.21 -0.33
CA ALA A 635 -7.13 31.38 -1.15
C ALA A 635 -5.89 32.29 -1.25
N ALA A 636 -5.23 32.57 -0.12
CA ALA A 636 -4.02 33.40 -0.07
C ALA A 636 -2.85 32.76 -0.84
N LEU A 637 -2.68 31.45 -0.72
CA LEU A 637 -1.63 30.68 -1.41
C LEU A 637 -2.01 30.30 -2.84
N ARG A 638 -3.23 30.65 -3.28
CA ARG A 638 -3.80 30.25 -4.58
C ARG A 638 -3.76 28.73 -4.81
N HIS A 639 -3.84 27.95 -3.73
CA HIS A 639 -3.80 26.50 -3.78
C HIS A 639 -5.21 25.91 -3.90
N ARG A 640 -5.33 24.77 -4.58
CA ARG A 640 -6.61 24.16 -4.93
C ARG A 640 -6.68 22.72 -4.48
N VAL A 641 -7.91 22.29 -4.20
CA VAL A 641 -8.28 20.89 -4.10
C VAL A 641 -8.12 20.27 -5.48
N VAL A 642 -7.40 19.16 -5.57
CA VAL A 642 -7.06 18.50 -6.85
C VAL A 642 -7.46 17.03 -6.87
N SER A 643 -8.09 16.53 -5.81
CA SER A 643 -8.78 15.24 -5.81
C SER A 643 -10.29 15.40 -5.75
N ALA A 644 -11.00 14.53 -6.47
CA ALA A 644 -12.44 14.60 -6.56
C ALA A 644 -13.10 13.24 -6.37
N MET A 645 -13.93 13.15 -5.34
CA MET A 645 -14.87 12.07 -5.18
C MET A 645 -16.12 12.60 -4.49
N PRO A 646 -17.32 12.29 -4.98
CA PRO A 646 -18.53 12.52 -4.20
C PRO A 646 -18.41 11.75 -2.88
N ALA A 647 -18.35 12.48 -1.76
CA ALA A 647 -18.34 11.90 -0.43
C ALA A 647 -19.44 12.57 0.42
N PRO A 648 -20.19 11.82 1.23
CA PRO A 648 -21.06 12.41 2.24
C PRO A 648 -20.28 13.28 3.22
N ALA A 649 -20.73 14.50 3.44
CA ALA A 649 -20.26 15.39 4.51
C ALA A 649 -20.63 14.80 5.88
N CYS A 650 -19.78 15.02 6.88
CA CYS A 650 -20.02 14.48 8.21
C CYS A 650 -21.23 15.13 8.90
N ARG A 651 -22.01 14.28 9.57
CA ARG A 651 -23.03 14.67 10.55
C ARG A 651 -22.82 13.82 11.79
N TYR A 652 -22.46 14.45 12.89
CA TYR A 652 -22.06 13.75 14.10
C TYR A 652 -23.25 13.33 14.95
N SER A 653 -23.16 12.15 15.56
CA SER A 653 -24.08 11.74 16.62
C SER A 653 -23.67 12.36 17.97
N GLU A 654 -24.46 12.11 19.02
CA GLU A 654 -24.12 12.50 20.40
C GLU A 654 -22.81 11.89 20.93
N GLN A 655 -22.28 10.86 20.27
CA GLN A 655 -20.99 10.24 20.61
C GLN A 655 -19.80 11.13 20.25
N VAL A 656 -19.97 12.11 19.37
CA VAL A 656 -18.89 13.00 18.94
C VAL A 656 -19.19 14.43 19.38
N SER A 657 -18.24 15.03 20.10
CA SER A 657 -18.29 16.45 20.47
C SER A 657 -17.10 17.20 19.89
N VAL A 658 -17.33 18.42 19.42
CA VAL A 658 -16.30 19.30 18.90
C VAL A 658 -16.18 20.51 19.81
N GLY A 659 -14.95 20.81 20.25
CA GLY A 659 -14.65 21.95 21.11
C GLY A 659 -13.42 22.70 20.63
N SER A 660 -13.02 23.74 21.36
CA SER A 660 -11.83 24.54 21.06
C SER A 660 -10.65 24.15 21.96
N ALA A 661 -9.43 24.20 21.42
CA ALA A 661 -8.19 24.19 22.18
C ALA A 661 -7.47 25.53 22.02
N ALA A 662 -6.77 25.97 23.07
CA ALA A 662 -5.92 27.14 22.98
C ALA A 662 -4.70 26.84 22.10
N ARG A 663 -4.16 27.88 21.44
CA ARG A 663 -2.94 27.73 20.67
C ARG A 663 -1.78 27.28 21.54
N GLY A 664 -1.06 26.26 21.09
CA GLY A 664 0.09 25.71 21.81
C GLY A 664 -0.28 25.00 23.13
N GLU A 665 -1.56 24.74 23.37
CA GLU A 665 -2.01 24.00 24.56
C GLU A 665 -1.34 22.61 24.58
N GLY A 666 -0.86 22.21 25.76
CA GLY A 666 -0.22 20.93 25.98
C GLY A 666 -1.21 19.78 25.81
N ILE A 667 -0.75 18.66 25.23
CA ILE A 667 -1.61 17.49 25.00
C ILE A 667 -2.22 16.97 26.31
N ALA A 668 -1.45 16.99 27.40
CA ALA A 668 -1.93 16.57 28.71
C ALA A 668 -3.06 17.49 29.23
N ASP A 669 -3.00 18.80 28.97
CA ASP A 669 -4.02 19.77 29.38
C ASP A 669 -5.31 19.58 28.57
N VAL A 670 -5.19 19.44 27.24
CA VAL A 670 -6.31 19.12 26.35
C VAL A 670 -6.98 17.82 26.78
N ALA A 671 -6.19 16.78 27.03
CA ALA A 671 -6.67 15.47 27.48
C ALA A 671 -7.35 15.56 28.86
N ARG A 672 -6.76 16.27 29.83
CA ARG A 672 -7.36 16.47 31.16
C ARG A 672 -8.72 17.15 31.09
N ARG A 673 -8.84 18.21 30.29
CA ARG A 673 -10.11 18.92 30.10
C ARG A 673 -11.14 18.05 29.39
N ALA A 674 -10.73 17.30 28.37
CA ALA A 674 -11.62 16.40 27.65
C ALA A 674 -12.10 15.24 28.53
N ILE A 675 -11.18 14.60 29.25
CA ILE A 675 -11.49 13.37 30.01
C ILE A 675 -12.05 13.67 31.39
N GLY A 676 -11.73 14.83 31.99
CA GLY A 676 -12.12 15.22 33.35
C GLY A 676 -13.63 15.33 33.61
N GLY A 677 -14.47 15.29 32.57
CA GLY A 677 -15.93 15.16 32.70
C GLY A 677 -16.44 13.72 32.85
N ALA A 678 -15.62 12.71 32.54
CA ALA A 678 -15.92 11.31 32.80
C ALA A 678 -15.49 10.97 34.23
N GLY A 679 -16.44 10.55 35.07
CA GLY A 679 -16.30 10.48 36.53
C GLY A 679 -14.98 9.92 37.07
N ALA A 680 -14.59 10.42 38.26
CA ALA A 680 -13.40 10.03 39.01
C ALA A 680 -13.40 8.52 39.35
N GLY A 681 -12.94 7.68 38.42
CA GLY A 681 -12.87 6.23 38.56
C GLY A 681 -12.80 5.45 37.24
N ALA A 682 -13.17 6.06 36.11
CA ALA A 682 -13.18 5.40 34.80
C ALA A 682 -11.77 5.37 34.16
N GLY A 683 -11.09 4.23 34.25
CA GLY A 683 -9.82 3.95 33.58
C GLY A 683 -9.54 2.45 33.58
N VAL A 684 -8.76 1.98 32.62
CA VAL A 684 -8.42 0.57 32.46
C VAL A 684 -6.99 0.34 32.89
N GLU A 685 -6.79 -0.51 33.89
CA GLU A 685 -5.46 -0.84 34.40
C GLU A 685 -4.80 -1.91 33.51
N LEU A 686 -3.59 -1.63 33.04
CA LEU A 686 -2.83 -2.58 32.24
C LEU A 686 -2.24 -3.67 33.15
N PRO A 687 -2.49 -4.96 32.86
CA PRO A 687 -2.01 -6.06 33.68
C PRO A 687 -0.48 -6.16 33.65
N SER A 688 0.07 -6.92 34.60
CA SER A 688 1.51 -7.22 34.67
C SER A 688 2.07 -7.89 33.41
N THR A 689 1.22 -8.51 32.61
CA THR A 689 1.60 -9.12 31.33
C THR A 689 1.88 -8.10 30.21
N CYS A 690 1.62 -6.81 30.41
CA CYS A 690 1.86 -5.74 29.44
C CYS A 690 3.26 -5.08 29.53
N GLY A 691 4.23 -5.75 30.14
CA GLY A 691 5.62 -5.31 30.19
C GLY A 691 5.77 -3.91 30.79
N GLY A 692 6.46 -3.00 30.09
CA GLY A 692 6.72 -1.62 30.55
C GLY A 692 5.48 -0.74 30.74
N GLY A 693 4.30 -1.19 30.31
CA GLY A 693 3.02 -0.52 30.59
C GLY A 693 2.29 -1.04 31.83
N ALA A 694 2.79 -2.09 32.49
CA ALA A 694 2.13 -2.71 33.63
C ALA A 694 1.83 -1.72 34.76
N GLY A 695 0.60 -1.77 35.31
CA GLY A 695 0.16 -0.91 36.40
C GLY A 695 -0.26 0.50 35.98
N LEU A 696 -0.07 0.88 34.71
CA LEU A 696 -0.63 2.13 34.18
C LEU A 696 -2.14 2.02 34.08
N ARG A 697 -2.83 3.07 34.53
CA ARG A 697 -4.28 3.22 34.39
C ARG A 697 -4.59 4.12 33.21
N VAL A 698 -5.00 3.51 32.11
CA VAL A 698 -5.32 4.20 30.86
C VAL A 698 -6.69 4.87 30.98
N ARG A 699 -6.74 6.19 30.76
CA ARG A 699 -7.96 7.01 30.85
C ARG A 699 -8.60 7.29 29.50
N GLY A 700 -7.86 7.07 28.41
CA GLY A 700 -8.30 7.31 27.05
C GLY A 700 -7.15 7.33 26.05
N PHE A 701 -7.50 7.51 24.78
CA PHE A 701 -6.55 7.68 23.69
C PHE A 701 -6.52 9.14 23.24
N VAL A 702 -5.37 9.60 22.75
CA VAL A 702 -5.24 10.89 22.09
C VAL A 702 -4.64 10.71 20.72
N VAL A 703 -5.30 11.26 19.70
CA VAL A 703 -4.77 11.39 18.34
C VAL A 703 -4.44 12.87 18.10
N ASP A 704 -3.16 13.21 18.22
CA ASP A 704 -2.68 14.56 17.94
C ASP A 704 -2.37 14.72 16.45
N ALA A 705 -3.38 15.20 15.72
CA ALA A 705 -3.41 15.44 14.29
C ALA A 705 -3.19 16.93 13.96
N ARG A 706 -2.56 17.69 14.86
CA ARG A 706 -2.23 19.10 14.59
C ARG A 706 -1.33 19.24 13.37
N THR A 707 -1.61 20.26 12.57
CA THR A 707 -0.84 20.58 11.37
C THR A 707 0.51 21.18 11.79
N PRO A 708 1.64 20.58 11.41
CA PRO A 708 2.95 21.15 11.70
C PRO A 708 3.09 22.56 11.12
N GLY A 709 3.64 23.49 11.92
CA GLY A 709 3.85 24.87 11.48
C GLY A 709 2.58 25.69 11.29
N ALA A 710 1.44 25.30 11.86
CA ALA A 710 0.21 26.09 11.82
C ALA A 710 0.40 27.50 12.45
N PRO A 711 -0.16 28.58 11.85
CA PRO A 711 -0.95 28.56 10.63
C PRO A 711 -0.09 28.35 9.36
N VAL A 712 -0.61 27.56 8.41
CA VAL A 712 0.04 27.21 7.14
C VAL A 712 0.31 28.44 6.28
N ARG A 713 1.53 28.54 5.72
CA ARG A 713 2.00 29.68 4.92
C ARG A 713 2.70 29.31 3.61
N SER A 714 2.68 28.05 3.21
CA SER A 714 3.26 27.58 1.94
C SER A 714 2.40 26.47 1.33
N ALA A 715 2.48 26.30 0.01
CA ALA A 715 1.75 25.24 -0.68
C ALA A 715 2.17 23.83 -0.21
N ALA A 716 3.45 23.62 0.10
CA ALA A 716 3.94 22.36 0.65
C ALA A 716 3.32 22.05 2.03
N ALA A 717 3.39 23.01 2.96
CA ALA A 717 2.78 22.85 4.28
C ALA A 717 1.25 22.68 4.22
N LEU A 718 0.62 23.20 3.16
CA LEU A 718 -0.80 23.02 2.89
C LEU A 718 -1.11 21.59 2.44
N ARG A 719 -0.37 21.03 1.50
CA ARG A 719 -0.53 19.60 1.10
C ARG A 719 -0.33 18.65 2.29
N ASP A 720 0.52 19.03 3.23
CA ASP A 720 0.78 18.27 4.45
C ASP A 720 -0.16 18.58 5.63
N ALA A 721 -1.09 19.53 5.47
CA ALA A 721 -2.08 19.84 6.51
C ALA A 721 -3.18 18.78 6.60
N LEU A 722 -3.93 18.82 7.71
CA LEU A 722 -5.06 17.92 8.02
C LEU A 722 -4.70 16.43 8.01
N ALA A 723 -3.48 16.06 8.37
CA ALA A 723 -3.11 14.65 8.34
C ALA A 723 -3.94 13.82 9.32
N VAL A 724 -4.34 12.62 8.93
CA VAL A 724 -5.06 11.67 9.81
C VAL A 724 -4.38 10.29 9.81
N PRO A 725 -4.52 9.49 10.89
CA PRO A 725 -3.99 8.15 10.92
C PRO A 725 -4.51 7.30 9.75
N ALA A 726 -3.62 6.51 9.17
CA ALA A 726 -3.90 5.74 7.97
C ALA A 726 -3.41 4.30 8.09
N GLN A 727 -3.44 3.74 9.30
CA GLN A 727 -3.18 2.34 9.56
C GLN A 727 -3.95 1.84 10.77
N THR A 728 -4.05 0.52 10.93
CA THR A 728 -4.44 -0.10 12.20
C THR A 728 -3.38 0.17 13.26
N LEU A 729 -3.81 0.70 14.40
CA LEU A 729 -2.96 0.96 15.56
C LEU A 729 -2.97 -0.25 16.51
N SER A 730 -1.88 -0.39 17.25
CA SER A 730 -1.67 -1.35 18.32
C SER A 730 -1.14 -0.63 19.56
N LEU A 731 -1.13 -1.30 20.71
CA LEU A 731 -0.74 -0.68 21.98
C LEU A 731 0.69 -0.10 21.94
N GLU A 732 1.62 -0.77 21.26
CA GLU A 732 3.02 -0.31 21.07
C GLU A 732 3.15 0.99 20.25
N ASP A 733 2.14 1.35 19.46
CA ASP A 733 2.16 2.59 18.67
C ASP A 733 1.98 3.84 19.55
N PHE A 734 1.43 3.70 20.76
CA PHE A 734 1.14 4.82 21.64
C PHE A 734 2.26 5.09 22.64
N ARG A 735 2.46 6.35 23.00
CA ARG A 735 3.23 6.72 24.20
C ARG A 735 2.28 7.06 25.35
N ALA A 736 2.66 6.69 26.57
CA ALA A 736 1.89 7.08 27.75
C ALA A 736 2.20 8.53 28.14
N VAL A 737 1.16 9.28 28.50
CA VAL A 737 1.26 10.66 29.02
C VAL A 737 0.43 10.80 30.27
N ALA A 738 1.06 11.21 31.37
CA ALA A 738 0.37 11.42 32.64
C ALA A 738 -0.67 12.53 32.54
N VAL A 739 -1.88 12.24 33.04
CA VAL A 739 -3.03 13.16 33.05
C VAL A 739 -3.76 13.19 34.39
N GLY A 740 -3.56 12.22 35.28
CA GLY A 740 -4.22 12.23 36.59
C GLY A 740 -3.38 12.86 37.70
N PRO A 741 -3.93 12.89 38.93
CA PRO A 741 -3.18 13.31 40.13
C PRO A 741 -2.11 12.29 40.54
N SER A 742 -2.27 11.03 40.11
CA SER A 742 -1.24 9.99 40.19
C SER A 742 -0.45 9.94 38.88
N GLU A 743 0.87 9.75 38.97
CA GLU A 743 1.72 9.55 37.79
C GLU A 743 1.33 8.30 36.97
N GLY A 744 0.64 7.34 37.59
CA GLY A 744 0.13 6.13 36.92
C GLY A 744 -1.15 6.33 36.11
N ASP A 745 -1.85 7.46 36.24
CA ASP A 745 -3.03 7.79 35.43
C ASP A 745 -2.60 8.43 34.11
N VAL A 746 -2.74 7.71 33.00
CA VAL A 746 -2.20 8.11 31.70
C VAL A 746 -3.24 8.12 30.59
N VAL A 747 -2.95 8.89 29.54
CA VAL A 747 -3.55 8.69 28.21
C VAL A 747 -2.52 8.11 27.26
N LEU A 748 -3.01 7.37 26.27
CA LEU A 748 -2.20 6.79 25.20
C LEU A 748 -2.23 7.71 23.99
N VAL A 749 -1.11 8.36 23.71
CA VAL A 749 -0.99 9.39 22.67
C VAL A 749 -0.30 8.84 21.43
N VAL A 750 -0.89 9.11 20.28
CA VAL A 750 -0.22 9.03 18.97
C VAL A 750 -0.25 10.41 18.32
N SER A 751 0.91 10.90 17.91
CA SER A 751 1.08 12.15 17.16
C SER A 751 1.83 11.88 15.87
N ARG A 752 1.90 12.85 14.96
CA ARG A 752 2.75 12.74 13.76
C ARG A 752 4.24 12.55 14.10
N ALA A 753 4.73 13.24 15.13
CA ALA A 753 6.13 13.10 15.56
C ALA A 753 6.40 11.72 16.16
N ASP A 754 5.48 11.20 16.99
CA ASP A 754 5.55 9.84 17.53
C ASP A 754 5.45 8.79 16.40
N ALA A 755 4.66 9.10 15.38
CA ALA A 755 4.46 8.25 14.22
C ALA A 755 5.71 8.12 13.34
N ASP A 756 6.51 9.19 13.19
CA ASP A 756 7.78 9.11 12.49
C ASP A 756 8.74 8.16 13.20
N ALA A 757 8.82 8.23 14.54
CA ALA A 757 9.65 7.33 15.33
C ALA A 757 9.18 5.87 15.31
N LYS A 758 7.85 5.64 15.22
CA LYS A 758 7.23 4.30 15.30
C LYS A 758 6.74 3.75 13.97
N ALA A 759 7.09 4.37 12.85
CA ALA A 759 6.64 3.99 11.51
C ALA A 759 5.11 3.94 11.32
N VAL A 760 4.34 4.77 12.04
CA VAL A 760 2.88 4.84 11.89
C VAL A 760 2.54 5.67 10.64
N HIS A 761 1.66 5.15 9.80
CA HIS A 761 1.27 5.78 8.54
C HIS A 761 0.14 6.80 8.74
N TRP A 762 0.26 7.92 8.04
CA TRP A 762 -0.69 9.01 8.01
C TRP A 762 -0.99 9.38 6.56
N VAL A 763 -2.22 9.80 6.29
CA VAL A 763 -2.62 10.37 5.01
C VAL A 763 -2.75 11.87 5.16
N ASN A 764 -2.17 12.65 4.24
CA ASN A 764 -2.17 14.11 4.29
C ASN A 764 -3.15 14.71 3.28
N GLY A 765 -3.54 15.97 3.44
CA GLY A 765 -4.23 16.71 2.39
C GLY A 765 -5.03 17.88 2.95
N ALA A 766 -4.77 19.10 2.50
CA ALA A 766 -5.58 20.24 2.89
C ALA A 766 -6.90 20.26 2.13
N SER A 767 -7.84 19.38 2.47
CA SER A 767 -9.29 19.66 2.53
C SER A 767 -10.06 18.42 2.98
N GLU A 768 -11.30 18.61 3.42
CA GLU A 768 -12.24 17.50 3.53
C GLU A 768 -12.41 16.77 2.19
N SER A 769 -12.38 17.46 1.05
CA SER A 769 -12.55 16.82 -0.26
C SER A 769 -11.40 15.88 -0.65
N ASP A 770 -10.15 16.24 -0.32
CA ASP A 770 -8.97 15.43 -0.65
C ASP A 770 -8.74 14.27 0.33
N LEU A 771 -9.28 14.36 1.55
CA LEU A 771 -9.13 13.33 2.58
C LEU A 771 -10.37 12.46 2.75
N LEU A 772 -11.57 12.96 2.49
CA LEU A 772 -12.76 12.13 2.52
C LEU A 772 -12.81 11.13 1.36
N VAL A 773 -12.04 11.33 0.30
CA VAL A 773 -11.80 10.29 -0.71
C VAL A 773 -11.16 9.01 -0.13
N THR A 774 -10.44 9.14 1.00
CA THR A 774 -9.80 8.04 1.71
C THR A 774 -10.81 7.27 2.55
N TYR A 775 -11.62 7.98 3.36
CA TYR A 775 -12.69 7.39 4.19
C TYR A 775 -14.05 7.99 3.82
N PRO A 776 -14.65 7.56 2.69
CA PRO A 776 -15.77 8.27 2.09
C PRO A 776 -17.09 8.08 2.80
N LEU A 777 -17.34 6.95 3.45
CA LEU A 777 -18.66 6.65 4.01
C LEU A 777 -18.80 7.09 5.47
N PRO A 778 -20.02 7.50 5.88
CA PRO A 778 -20.33 7.74 7.27
C PRO A 778 -20.03 6.54 8.16
N VAL A 779 -19.48 6.77 9.36
CA VAL A 779 -19.19 5.74 10.35
C VAL A 779 -20.33 5.65 11.36
N GLU A 780 -21.05 4.52 11.37
CA GLU A 780 -22.23 4.28 12.25
C GLU A 780 -21.98 4.57 13.73
N ALA A 781 -20.75 4.37 14.22
CA ALA A 781 -20.42 4.61 15.63
C ALA A 781 -20.34 6.10 16.00
N TYR A 782 -20.11 6.99 15.02
CA TYR A 782 -19.74 8.38 15.24
C TYR A 782 -20.66 9.39 14.55
N GLU A 783 -21.38 8.96 13.52
CA GLU A 783 -22.19 9.82 12.67
C GLU A 783 -23.70 9.53 12.85
N ASP A 784 -24.52 10.56 12.69
CA ASP A 784 -25.97 10.49 12.77
C ASP A 784 -26.53 9.80 11.52
N MET A 785 -26.88 8.53 11.68
CA MET A 785 -27.46 7.71 10.61
C MET A 785 -28.87 8.15 10.19
N SER A 786 -29.56 8.98 10.98
CA SER A 786 -30.86 9.55 10.63
C SER A 786 -30.74 10.85 9.81
N ALA A 787 -29.58 11.51 9.87
CA ALA A 787 -29.34 12.75 9.14
C ALA A 787 -29.42 12.54 7.63
N GLU A 788 -30.08 13.49 6.96
CA GLU A 788 -30.09 13.56 5.50
C GLU A 788 -28.66 13.69 4.96
N VAL A 789 -28.34 12.88 3.94
CA VAL A 789 -27.05 12.90 3.26
C VAL A 789 -26.84 14.26 2.61
N ARG A 790 -25.78 14.95 3.05
CA ARG A 790 -25.23 16.12 2.37
C ARG A 790 -23.95 15.72 1.70
N TRP A 791 -23.70 16.18 0.48
CA TRP A 791 -22.46 15.89 -0.24
C TRP A 791 -21.42 16.95 0.08
N SER A 792 -20.18 16.53 0.32
CA SER A 792 -19.04 17.43 0.50
C SER A 792 -18.85 18.24 -0.78
N LEU A 793 -18.66 19.55 -0.62
CA LEU A 793 -18.43 20.48 -1.71
C LEU A 793 -16.98 20.97 -1.63
N PRO A 794 -16.16 20.81 -2.68
CA PRO A 794 -14.77 21.27 -2.67
C PRO A 794 -14.56 22.79 -2.65
#